data_AF-A0A935SJF9-F1
#
_entry.id   AF-A0A935SJF9-F1
#
_cell.length_a   1.000
_cell.length_b   1.000
_cell.length_c   1.000
_cell.angle_alpha   90.00
_cell.angle_beta   90.00
_cell.angle_gamma   90.00
#
_symmetry.space_group_name_H-M   'P 1'
#
loop_
_entity.id
_entity.type
_entity.pdbx_description
1 polymer ?
#
loop_
_entity_poly.entity_id
_entity_poly.type
_entity_poly.pdbx_seq_one_letter_code
_entity_poly.pdbx_strand_id
1 'polypeptide(L)'
;MPIINKLFNGVMDTDSGQDFILPPNHKHALNGRFYGTQQGLRFQNIPGNVLIQNEDLPEGQNECIGSFYDQLKQRIIWFNWNSNGYNGVYQYEIKLGVVTPLLISFVNSVTDIFDFDRNYPVASINILYTTEDDGDIIHWCARNNRPMKLNIKDALNNIYNNTWLTSYLTVARQVSIPPIVVSYQDDALVNINNLRSSLYQFRYRFQNKDNTLSTWSSYSKIPSPVNPDDLASDVDPTKNNNILLTIPDSGNADVTKIQIAGRVLVANDVFSDDLLIKVIDKVAESIGDNSSVDYYFYNDSSYPPTDIQESLQLFDYVPDIANTQELLNGNVIIYGGITLGYDKDTVLDVESSISTFLNGDAGVGLTITKIYHHEEVYNDDVYLYDLDSYDFIFAGDPKTGDKVTISVTYNDITTDYEYTVLPGGTIADIIAYYISLGLPEIAGSDATTLFGTTIQVDPWTMVFGMGYSIVYGTPPDVFDISIACWRPKSRYAFGLVYFDEFGKTNGVLTTDVMNVITEEIDTTGSTQPLNTLITFDVNHQPPIWAKSFSWVRAENLTAKSSFYFVSSGTNKDTTTGYGYLDITAFNTNTNNYPAYGFTKGDRIRLVGKYGAAVSVLDVPLIDLVIDEKIQNNAVTLTGQWLKVPYDAAYMAVFGTGGNNNWYCEQYTPVLNSEESQLVFYEFGESYNVINWGTAERYHEGNVQNQTAIQPAIFNFARGDYYIRQRNQPITDNLQTTALIWIIDESVSDKYLSKVTNIGRPFLVDEYAKKTFYSTQSRWSLEYQQNTNINQTNRFFSSNFDEIDRAKGDIQMFKVWGRLLVVFQNRAVGKYGIYARFIQNNSGQSQLVTTNEIITTNNIDYAKGDYGVGDQYTSVVVGANQFYFADPVRGYQVRLAQDGLTPISELYKGQFYIRSLLTPYNKTFERPTGGTAKILGAYNFFDEEYICILQGGINGETTIDNYTFSFNEKRNGYCSFYTVYPEWMLSAEDVLYSWKDGQMYVHNSNTYCNFFGKQYDCSITLVFTNPLLEKKTWLSLTEVASDLFECPQIETQTTSYGTTNQQSELITEDFERLENQFHAAFLRDINSLGGIIDGDSLKGEYITITFQKTNANTLVYLSEISVKFVDSPLTNR
;
A
#
# COMPACT_ATOMS: atom_id res chain seq x y z
N MET A 1 32.04 -65.02 36.65
CA MET A 1 32.57 -63.67 36.39
C MET A 1 31.38 -62.74 36.33
N PRO A 2 31.43 -61.56 36.98
CA PRO A 2 30.34 -60.59 36.96
C PRO A 2 30.05 -60.08 35.53
N ILE A 3 28.81 -59.65 35.31
CA ILE A 3 28.30 -59.14 34.03
C ILE A 3 27.57 -57.83 34.31
N ILE A 4 27.77 -56.83 33.45
CA ILE A 4 27.02 -55.58 33.44
C ILE A 4 26.03 -55.63 32.27
N ASN A 5 24.74 -55.64 32.57
CA ASN A 5 23.69 -55.59 31.57
C ASN A 5 23.22 -54.15 31.36
N LYS A 6 22.91 -53.80 30.11
CA LYS A 6 22.39 -52.49 29.74
C LYS A 6 21.09 -52.64 28.96
N LEU A 7 20.05 -51.98 29.48
CA LEU A 7 18.72 -51.89 28.89
C LEU A 7 18.47 -50.45 28.42
N PHE A 8 17.69 -50.27 27.36
CA PHE A 8 17.52 -48.97 26.69
C PHE A 8 16.38 -48.11 27.26
N ASN A 9 16.22 -48.07 28.59
CA ASN A 9 15.13 -47.35 29.27
C ASN A 9 15.49 -45.95 29.79
N GLY A 10 16.72 -45.47 29.58
CA GLY A 10 17.15 -44.12 29.97
C GLY A 10 17.03 -43.09 28.85
N VAL A 11 17.80 -42.01 28.95
CA VAL A 11 17.84 -40.87 27.99
C VAL A 11 19.26 -40.61 27.50
N MET A 12 19.42 -39.78 26.46
CA MET A 12 20.75 -39.34 26.02
C MET A 12 21.34 -38.36 27.05
N ASP A 13 22.51 -38.68 27.60
CA ASP A 13 23.24 -37.83 28.55
C ASP A 13 24.57 -37.35 27.95
N THR A 14 24.50 -36.26 27.21
CA THR A 14 25.68 -35.60 26.65
C THR A 14 26.44 -34.76 27.67
N ASP A 15 25.79 -34.39 28.77
CA ASP A 15 26.30 -33.41 29.74
C ASP A 15 27.19 -34.04 30.82
N SER A 16 26.82 -35.21 31.32
CA SER A 16 27.58 -35.88 32.39
C SER A 16 28.90 -36.45 31.87
N GLY A 17 29.92 -36.41 32.74
CA GLY A 17 31.16 -37.19 32.55
C GLY A 17 30.83 -38.69 32.46
N GLN A 18 31.66 -39.45 31.75
CA GLN A 18 31.38 -40.86 31.42
C GLN A 18 31.11 -41.70 32.69
N ASP A 19 31.83 -41.38 33.77
CA ASP A 19 31.77 -42.00 35.10
C ASP A 19 30.41 -41.82 35.78
N PHE A 20 29.71 -40.72 35.49
CA PHE A 20 28.44 -40.35 36.13
C PHE A 20 27.21 -40.68 35.30
N ILE A 21 27.39 -41.24 34.11
CA ILE A 21 26.27 -41.66 33.27
C ILE A 21 25.59 -42.85 33.94
N LEU A 22 24.31 -42.65 34.28
CA LEU A 22 23.51 -43.70 34.91
C LEU A 22 23.41 -44.92 33.98
N PRO A 23 23.38 -46.15 34.53
CA PRO A 23 23.30 -47.37 33.73
C PRO A 23 22.25 -47.39 32.60
N PRO A 24 21.02 -46.87 32.77
CA PRO A 24 20.02 -46.87 31.69
C PRO A 24 20.27 -45.82 30.59
N ASN A 25 21.11 -44.80 30.81
CA ASN A 25 21.35 -43.71 29.88
C ASN A 25 22.44 -44.05 28.85
N HIS A 26 22.35 -43.46 27.67
CA HIS A 26 23.36 -43.58 26.61
C HIS A 26 24.09 -42.25 26.42
N LYS A 27 25.34 -42.31 25.95
CA LYS A 27 26.15 -41.09 25.73
C LYS A 27 25.73 -40.37 24.46
N HIS A 28 25.47 -41.13 23.40
CA HIS A 28 25.16 -40.62 22.09
C HIS A 28 24.36 -41.67 21.30
N ALA A 29 23.51 -41.22 20.38
CA ALA A 29 22.82 -42.08 19.41
C ALA A 29 22.71 -41.34 18.06
N LEU A 30 22.81 -42.09 16.96
CA LEU A 30 22.74 -41.58 15.60
C LEU A 30 21.80 -42.44 14.75
N ASN A 31 20.88 -41.79 14.01
CA ASN A 31 19.93 -42.41 13.10
C ASN A 31 19.09 -43.54 13.72
N GLY A 32 18.80 -43.43 15.03
CA GLY A 32 18.01 -44.41 15.75
C GLY A 32 16.87 -43.80 16.55
N ARG A 33 15.93 -44.67 16.92
CA ARG A 33 14.80 -44.37 17.80
C ARG A 33 14.62 -45.51 18.80
N PHE A 34 13.83 -45.25 19.84
CA PHE A 34 13.61 -46.19 20.92
C PHE A 34 12.16 -46.64 20.91
N TYR A 35 11.95 -47.95 20.75
CA TYR A 35 10.62 -48.52 20.55
C TYR A 35 10.33 -49.62 21.58
N GLY A 36 9.10 -49.68 22.07
CA GLY A 36 8.67 -50.67 23.06
C GLY A 36 7.93 -50.06 24.26
N THR A 37 7.79 -50.85 25.34
CA THR A 37 7.16 -50.41 26.59
C THR A 37 8.22 -50.01 27.62
N GLN A 38 7.83 -49.35 28.72
CA GLN A 38 8.75 -48.86 29.77
C GLN A 38 9.67 -49.94 30.37
N GLN A 39 9.32 -51.22 30.27
CA GLN A 39 10.11 -52.35 30.79
C GLN A 39 10.94 -53.08 29.73
N GLY A 40 10.88 -52.66 28.45
CA GLY A 40 11.52 -53.36 27.33
C GLY A 40 11.64 -52.49 26.09
N LEU A 41 12.32 -51.35 26.20
CA LEU A 41 12.70 -50.52 25.07
C LEU A 41 13.88 -51.16 24.33
N ARG A 42 13.85 -51.11 22.99
CA ARG A 42 14.96 -51.47 22.12
C ARG A 42 15.41 -50.25 21.32
N PHE A 43 16.70 -50.15 21.07
CA PHE A 43 17.24 -49.20 20.09
C PHE A 43 17.04 -49.79 18.68
N GLN A 44 16.43 -49.05 17.77
CA GLN A 44 16.23 -49.48 16.38
C GLN A 44 16.51 -48.33 15.42
N ASN A 45 16.98 -48.64 14.22
CA ASN A 45 17.20 -47.62 13.20
C ASN A 45 15.89 -46.97 12.72
N ILE A 46 15.98 -45.74 12.20
CA ILE A 46 14.81 -45.02 11.69
C ILE A 46 14.53 -45.31 10.20
N PRO A 47 13.26 -45.28 9.75
CA PRO A 47 12.92 -45.33 8.34
C PRO A 47 13.63 -44.22 7.55
N GLY A 48 14.00 -44.51 6.31
CA GLY A 48 14.52 -43.49 5.39
C GLY A 48 13.40 -42.63 4.80
N ASN A 49 13.76 -41.79 3.82
CA ASN A 49 12.82 -40.99 3.07
C ASN A 49 12.73 -41.38 1.59
N VAL A 50 11.58 -41.10 0.98
CA VAL A 50 11.30 -41.35 -0.45
C VAL A 50 10.93 -40.03 -1.11
N LEU A 51 11.48 -39.80 -2.31
CA LEU A 51 11.18 -38.65 -3.13
C LEU A 51 9.72 -38.70 -3.62
N ILE A 52 8.98 -37.62 -3.41
CA ILE A 52 7.74 -37.31 -4.10
C ILE A 52 8.14 -36.34 -5.21
N GLN A 53 8.17 -36.85 -6.44
CA GLN A 53 8.70 -36.10 -7.58
C GLN A 53 7.78 -34.93 -7.93
N ASN A 54 8.37 -33.73 -7.96
CA ASN A 54 7.77 -32.55 -8.58
C ASN A 54 8.44 -32.34 -9.94
N GLU A 55 7.71 -32.65 -11.02
CA GLU A 55 8.21 -32.50 -12.40
C GLU A 55 8.17 -31.04 -12.90
N ASP A 56 7.42 -30.18 -12.21
CA ASP A 56 7.21 -28.77 -12.56
C ASP A 56 8.19 -27.83 -11.84
N LEU A 57 9.29 -28.34 -11.29
CA LEU A 57 10.36 -27.48 -10.79
C LEU A 57 11.13 -26.85 -11.95
N PRO A 58 11.32 -25.52 -11.94
CA PRO A 58 12.07 -24.82 -12.98
C PRO A 58 13.57 -25.11 -12.92
N GLU A 59 14.27 -24.88 -14.04
CA GLU A 59 15.73 -24.97 -14.10
C GLU A 59 16.40 -23.99 -13.12
N GLY A 60 17.58 -24.34 -12.63
CA GLY A 60 18.33 -23.56 -11.63
C GLY A 60 18.40 -24.26 -10.27
N GLN A 61 18.91 -23.54 -9.27
CA GLN A 61 18.90 -24.02 -7.88
C GLN A 61 17.53 -23.71 -7.27
N ASN A 62 16.88 -24.74 -6.73
CA ASN A 62 15.59 -24.63 -6.06
C ASN A 62 15.77 -24.82 -4.56
N GLU A 63 15.03 -24.07 -3.75
CA GLU A 63 15.07 -24.19 -2.30
C GLU A 63 13.69 -23.94 -1.69
N CYS A 64 13.24 -24.83 -0.81
CA CYS A 64 12.01 -24.62 -0.05
C CYS A 64 12.27 -23.63 1.10
N ILE A 65 11.52 -22.52 1.11
CA ILE A 65 11.71 -21.41 2.07
C ILE A 65 10.52 -21.24 3.03
N GLY A 66 9.55 -22.15 2.99
CA GLY A 66 8.37 -22.09 3.85
C GLY A 66 7.37 -23.15 3.46
N SER A 67 6.68 -23.73 4.43
CA SER A 67 5.59 -24.65 4.16
C SER A 67 4.53 -24.65 5.25
N PHE A 68 3.33 -25.07 4.86
CA PHE A 68 2.14 -25.08 5.69
C PHE A 68 1.33 -26.36 5.41
N TYR A 69 0.80 -26.96 6.47
CA TYR A 69 -0.09 -28.10 6.38
C TYR A 69 -1.54 -27.67 6.67
N ASP A 70 -2.40 -27.84 5.68
CA ASP A 70 -3.84 -27.65 5.81
C ASP A 70 -4.48 -28.93 6.34
N GLN A 71 -4.69 -28.98 7.65
CA GLN A 71 -5.31 -30.12 8.33
C GLN A 71 -6.76 -30.36 7.90
N LEU A 72 -7.50 -29.31 7.52
CA LEU A 72 -8.91 -29.42 7.16
C LEU A 72 -9.09 -30.11 5.80
N LYS A 73 -8.34 -29.68 4.78
CA LYS A 73 -8.43 -30.24 3.42
C LYS A 73 -7.35 -31.27 3.08
N GLN A 74 -6.42 -31.56 3.98
CA GLN A 74 -5.38 -32.59 3.83
C GLN A 74 -4.44 -32.32 2.64
N ARG A 75 -3.88 -31.10 2.62
CA ARG A 75 -2.92 -30.65 1.61
C ARG A 75 -1.73 -29.95 2.25
N ILE A 76 -0.57 -30.03 1.61
CA ILE A 76 0.64 -29.33 2.02
C ILE A 76 0.94 -28.28 0.96
N ILE A 77 1.15 -27.03 1.38
CA ILE A 77 1.51 -25.92 0.50
C ILE A 77 2.91 -25.48 0.87
N TRP A 78 3.77 -25.26 -0.13
CA TRP A 78 5.12 -24.74 0.11
C TRP A 78 5.54 -23.70 -0.91
N PHE A 79 6.51 -22.91 -0.49
CA PHE A 79 7.06 -21.77 -1.20
C PHE A 79 8.48 -22.11 -1.61
N ASN A 80 8.76 -22.04 -2.91
CA ASN A 80 10.03 -22.43 -3.49
C ASN A 80 10.72 -21.22 -4.12
N TRP A 81 11.93 -20.95 -3.66
CA TRP A 81 12.84 -19.98 -4.26
C TRP A 81 13.62 -20.64 -5.41
N ASN A 82 13.85 -19.91 -6.50
CA ASN A 82 14.65 -20.37 -7.63
C ASN A 82 15.72 -19.34 -8.04
N SER A 83 16.94 -19.80 -8.33
CA SER A 83 18.08 -18.94 -8.66
C SER A 83 17.95 -18.13 -9.95
N ASN A 84 17.07 -18.53 -10.87
CA ASN A 84 16.81 -17.84 -12.13
C ASN A 84 15.59 -16.90 -12.02
N GLY A 85 15.00 -16.74 -10.83
CA GLY A 85 13.81 -15.90 -10.59
C GLY A 85 12.47 -16.59 -10.85
N TYR A 86 12.46 -17.87 -11.25
CA TYR A 86 11.24 -18.68 -11.42
C TYR A 86 10.70 -19.17 -10.06
N ASN A 87 10.49 -18.23 -9.13
CA ASN A 87 9.92 -18.48 -7.82
C ASN A 87 8.51 -19.08 -7.96
N GLY A 88 8.14 -20.01 -7.08
CA GLY A 88 6.87 -20.72 -7.24
C GLY A 88 6.22 -21.16 -5.93
N VAL A 89 4.89 -21.31 -5.98
CA VAL A 89 4.08 -21.87 -4.91
C VAL A 89 3.44 -23.15 -5.42
N TYR A 90 3.55 -24.20 -4.63
CA TYR A 90 3.11 -25.55 -5.01
C TYR A 90 2.20 -26.11 -3.93
N GLN A 91 1.28 -26.99 -4.33
CA GLN A 91 0.48 -27.79 -3.42
C GLN A 91 0.72 -29.29 -3.63
N TYR A 92 0.61 -30.06 -2.55
CA TYR A 92 0.60 -31.51 -2.55
C TYR A 92 -0.69 -31.99 -1.89
N GLU A 93 -1.52 -32.69 -2.64
CA GLU A 93 -2.74 -33.29 -2.13
C GLU A 93 -2.44 -34.69 -1.59
N ILE A 94 -2.47 -34.85 -0.27
CA ILE A 94 -2.02 -36.08 0.42
C ILE A 94 -2.84 -37.29 -0.02
N LYS A 95 -4.15 -37.11 -0.22
CA LYS A 95 -5.06 -38.20 -0.62
C LYS A 95 -4.81 -38.70 -2.04
N LEU A 96 -4.43 -37.80 -2.95
CA LEU A 96 -4.18 -38.14 -4.36
C LEU A 96 -2.72 -38.53 -4.60
N GLY A 97 -1.81 -38.08 -3.73
CA GLY A 97 -0.37 -38.27 -3.92
C GLY A 97 0.20 -37.46 -5.08
N VAL A 98 -0.44 -36.34 -5.43
CA VAL A 98 -0.09 -35.51 -6.60
C VAL A 98 0.41 -34.15 -6.15
N VAL A 99 1.49 -33.70 -6.76
CA VAL A 99 2.00 -32.32 -6.68
C VAL A 99 1.39 -31.51 -7.82
N THR A 100 0.95 -30.28 -7.53
CA THR A 100 0.43 -29.35 -8.53
C THR A 100 1.01 -27.96 -8.27
N PRO A 101 1.63 -27.31 -9.28
CA PRO A 101 2.02 -25.91 -9.16
C PRO A 101 0.78 -25.03 -9.08
N LEU A 102 0.74 -24.11 -8.12
CA LEU A 102 -0.31 -23.08 -8.06
C LEU A 102 0.07 -21.92 -8.98
N LEU A 103 1.26 -21.36 -8.80
CA LEU A 103 1.80 -20.28 -9.63
C LEU A 103 3.32 -20.37 -9.67
N ILE A 104 3.90 -20.08 -10.83
CA ILE A 104 5.34 -19.96 -11.05
C ILE A 104 5.63 -18.65 -11.78
N SER A 105 6.51 -17.82 -11.21
CA SER A 105 7.00 -16.59 -11.83
C SER A 105 7.57 -16.87 -13.23
N PHE A 106 7.38 -15.94 -14.18
CA PHE A 106 7.78 -16.07 -15.59
C PHE A 106 7.09 -17.18 -16.41
N VAL A 107 6.26 -18.03 -15.77
CA VAL A 107 5.34 -18.96 -16.44
C VAL A 107 3.92 -18.41 -16.42
N ASN A 108 3.45 -18.03 -15.23
CA ASN A 108 2.14 -17.43 -15.02
C ASN A 108 2.17 -15.89 -15.03
N SER A 109 3.36 -15.29 -15.11
CA SER A 109 3.57 -13.84 -15.09
C SER A 109 4.67 -13.42 -16.06
N VAL A 110 4.76 -12.11 -16.32
CA VAL A 110 5.86 -11.52 -17.14
C VAL A 110 7.08 -11.19 -16.29
N THR A 111 6.88 -10.92 -15.00
CA THR A 111 7.93 -10.56 -14.03
C THR A 111 7.96 -11.58 -12.89
N ASP A 112 8.96 -11.49 -12.01
CA ASP A 112 8.88 -12.18 -10.73
C ASP A 112 7.79 -11.53 -9.86
N ILE A 113 6.73 -12.29 -9.57
CA ILE A 113 5.56 -11.80 -8.81
C ILE A 113 5.70 -12.03 -7.30
N PHE A 114 6.63 -12.88 -6.89
CA PHE A 114 6.82 -13.28 -5.50
C PHE A 114 8.01 -12.58 -4.84
N ASP A 115 9.10 -12.41 -5.60
CA ASP A 115 10.36 -11.82 -5.13
C ASP A 115 10.86 -12.49 -3.84
N PHE A 116 10.87 -13.82 -3.84
CA PHE A 116 11.30 -14.59 -2.70
C PHE A 116 12.81 -14.42 -2.43
N ASP A 117 13.17 -14.35 -1.16
CA ASP A 117 14.56 -14.28 -0.69
C ASP A 117 14.84 -15.39 0.32
N ARG A 118 15.96 -16.08 0.14
CA ARG A 118 16.45 -17.11 1.06
C ARG A 118 16.82 -16.56 2.44
N ASN A 119 17.13 -15.28 2.57
CA ASN A 119 17.40 -14.67 3.87
C ASN A 119 16.12 -14.49 4.71
N TYR A 120 14.97 -14.37 4.05
CA TYR A 120 13.68 -14.08 4.68
C TYR A 120 12.63 -15.15 4.35
N PRO A 121 12.72 -16.35 4.95
CA PRO A 121 11.79 -17.45 4.71
C PRO A 121 10.36 -17.11 5.15
N VAL A 122 9.41 -17.70 4.44
CA VAL A 122 7.97 -17.53 4.62
C VAL A 122 7.48 -18.46 5.75
N ALA A 123 7.66 -18.01 7.00
CA ALA A 123 7.29 -18.81 8.17
C ALA A 123 5.85 -18.57 8.68
N SER A 124 5.24 -17.44 8.31
CA SER A 124 3.87 -17.09 8.69
C SER A 124 2.94 -17.28 7.49
N ILE A 125 2.23 -18.41 7.49
CA ILE A 125 1.32 -18.83 6.43
C ILE A 125 0.00 -19.21 7.08
N ASN A 126 -1.11 -18.72 6.52
CA ASN A 126 -2.46 -18.96 7.03
C ASN A 126 -3.44 -19.16 5.88
N ILE A 127 -4.50 -19.94 6.10
CA ILE A 127 -5.57 -20.14 5.12
C ILE A 127 -6.87 -19.56 5.69
N LEU A 128 -7.45 -18.62 4.96
CA LEU A 128 -8.82 -18.17 5.13
C LEU A 128 -9.73 -19.14 4.35
N TYR A 129 -10.47 -19.96 5.08
CA TYR A 129 -11.44 -20.88 4.49
C TYR A 129 -12.70 -20.13 4.10
N THR A 130 -13.11 -20.27 2.84
CA THR A 130 -14.27 -19.58 2.27
C THR A 130 -15.35 -20.61 1.90
N THR A 131 -16.07 -20.42 0.80
CA THR A 131 -16.98 -21.41 0.23
C THR A 131 -16.27 -22.19 -0.88
N GLU A 132 -16.78 -23.37 -1.26
CA GLU A 132 -16.22 -24.13 -2.40
C GLU A 132 -16.37 -23.37 -3.74
N ASP A 133 -17.36 -22.47 -3.82
CA ASP A 133 -17.57 -21.62 -5.00
C ASP A 133 -16.54 -20.50 -5.08
N ASP A 134 -16.21 -19.86 -3.95
CA ASP A 134 -15.23 -18.78 -3.88
C ASP A 134 -13.78 -19.28 -3.89
N GLY A 135 -13.50 -20.44 -3.28
CA GLY A 135 -12.16 -20.99 -3.16
C GLY A 135 -11.35 -20.41 -1.99
N ASP A 136 -10.54 -21.25 -1.34
CA ASP A 136 -9.78 -20.86 -0.14
C ASP A 136 -8.65 -19.89 -0.48
N ILE A 137 -8.39 -18.93 0.42
CA ILE A 137 -7.37 -17.90 0.23
C ILE A 137 -6.20 -18.17 1.19
N ILE A 138 -5.02 -18.45 0.65
CA ILE A 138 -3.79 -18.52 1.43
C ILE A 138 -3.20 -17.13 1.58
N HIS A 139 -2.78 -16.76 2.79
CA HIS A 139 -2.09 -15.52 3.12
C HIS A 139 -0.69 -15.83 3.63
N TRP A 140 0.29 -14.99 3.28
CA TRP A 140 1.66 -15.11 3.79
C TRP A 140 2.40 -13.77 3.86
N CYS A 141 3.47 -13.71 4.66
CA CYS A 141 4.39 -12.58 4.67
C CYS A 141 5.86 -13.06 4.71
N ALA A 142 6.73 -12.39 3.94
CA ALA A 142 8.12 -12.77 3.75
C ALA A 142 9.14 -11.83 4.43
N ARG A 143 8.73 -10.91 5.32
CA ARG A 143 9.59 -9.93 6.06
C ARG A 143 10.45 -8.96 5.25
N ASN A 144 10.60 -9.16 3.95
CA ASN A 144 11.21 -8.22 3.01
C ASN A 144 10.16 -7.58 2.09
N ASN A 145 9.03 -8.26 1.92
CA ASN A 145 7.97 -7.88 0.98
C ASN A 145 6.64 -7.60 1.68
N ARG A 146 5.74 -6.96 0.93
CA ARG A 146 4.36 -6.72 1.33
C ARG A 146 3.64 -8.02 1.67
N PRO A 147 2.74 -8.02 2.67
CA PRO A 147 1.88 -9.17 2.91
C PRO A 147 1.08 -9.54 1.65
N MET A 148 1.07 -10.82 1.35
CA MET A 148 0.48 -11.38 0.14
C MET A 148 -0.64 -12.37 0.45
N LYS A 149 -1.45 -12.65 -0.57
CA LYS A 149 -2.55 -13.60 -0.59
C LYS A 149 -2.70 -14.22 -1.98
N LEU A 150 -3.31 -15.40 -2.03
CA LEU A 150 -3.63 -16.09 -3.27
C LEU A 150 -4.90 -16.91 -3.06
N ASN A 151 -5.86 -16.76 -3.97
CA ASN A 151 -6.98 -17.68 -4.05
C ASN A 151 -6.52 -18.97 -4.75
N ILE A 152 -6.58 -20.10 -4.05
CA ILE A 152 -6.06 -21.39 -4.54
C ILE A 152 -6.85 -21.87 -5.76
N LYS A 153 -8.17 -21.66 -5.77
CA LYS A 153 -9.04 -22.09 -6.88
C LYS A 153 -8.76 -21.28 -8.14
N ASP A 154 -8.56 -19.97 -7.99
CA ASP A 154 -8.21 -19.10 -9.10
C ASP A 154 -6.84 -19.43 -9.71
N ALA A 155 -5.87 -19.80 -8.86
CA ALA A 155 -4.55 -20.28 -9.30
C ALA A 155 -4.68 -21.58 -10.11
N LEU A 156 -5.40 -22.58 -9.57
CA LEU A 156 -5.61 -23.88 -10.23
C LEU A 156 -6.36 -23.75 -11.56
N ASN A 157 -7.29 -22.82 -11.66
CA ASN A 157 -8.02 -22.53 -12.91
C ASN A 157 -7.23 -21.63 -13.87
N ASN A 158 -6.06 -21.14 -13.48
CA ASN A 158 -5.19 -20.25 -14.23
C ASN A 158 -5.93 -19.06 -14.88
N ILE A 159 -6.76 -18.39 -14.10
CA ILE A 159 -7.75 -17.40 -14.61
C ILE A 159 -7.12 -16.21 -15.37
N TYR A 160 -5.84 -15.91 -15.11
CA TYR A 160 -5.10 -14.82 -15.75
C TYR A 160 -4.01 -15.32 -16.72
N ASN A 161 -3.97 -16.61 -17.05
CA ASN A 161 -2.96 -17.21 -17.93
C ASN A 161 -1.52 -16.84 -17.54
N ASN A 162 -0.80 -16.10 -18.39
CA ASN A 162 0.57 -15.63 -18.16
C ASN A 162 0.65 -14.14 -17.75
N THR A 163 -0.46 -13.57 -17.28
CA THR A 163 -0.59 -12.13 -16.95
C THR A 163 -0.85 -11.87 -15.47
N TRP A 164 -0.48 -12.80 -14.58
CA TRP A 164 -0.52 -12.55 -13.14
C TRP A 164 0.41 -11.38 -12.76
N LEU A 165 -0.08 -10.48 -11.91
CA LEU A 165 0.67 -9.32 -11.40
C LEU A 165 0.83 -9.40 -9.88
N THR A 166 1.91 -8.82 -9.36
CA THR A 166 2.16 -8.72 -7.91
C THR A 166 1.00 -8.04 -7.17
N SER A 167 0.36 -7.03 -7.77
CA SER A 167 -0.78 -6.31 -7.19
C SER A 167 -2.05 -7.17 -7.01
N TYR A 168 -2.15 -8.31 -7.71
CA TYR A 168 -3.23 -9.28 -7.51
C TYR A 168 -2.99 -10.12 -6.25
N LEU A 169 -1.71 -10.27 -5.89
CA LEU A 169 -1.28 -11.05 -4.73
C LEU A 169 -1.16 -10.19 -3.48
N THR A 170 -1.06 -8.86 -3.55
CA THR A 170 -0.97 -8.05 -2.33
C THR A 170 -2.29 -8.01 -1.56
N VAL A 171 -2.21 -7.97 -0.23
CA VAL A 171 -3.40 -7.77 0.62
C VAL A 171 -3.98 -6.36 0.42
N ALA A 172 -3.12 -5.35 0.28
CA ALA A 172 -3.53 -4.02 -0.13
C ALA A 172 -4.14 -4.04 -1.54
N ARG A 173 -5.16 -3.21 -1.79
CA ARG A 173 -5.88 -3.15 -3.07
C ARG A 173 -5.59 -1.86 -3.82
N GLN A 174 -5.38 -1.99 -5.12
CA GLN A 174 -5.16 -0.84 -6.00
C GLN A 174 -6.32 0.15 -5.87
N VAL A 175 -5.98 1.42 -5.74
CA VAL A 175 -6.96 2.50 -5.66
C VAL A 175 -7.20 3.13 -7.02
N SER A 176 -8.36 3.76 -7.15
CA SER A 176 -8.70 4.61 -8.28
C SER A 176 -7.87 5.89 -8.22
N ILE A 177 -7.12 6.18 -9.29
CA ILE A 177 -6.16 7.31 -9.31
C ILE A 177 -6.84 8.62 -9.75
N PRO A 178 -7.21 8.79 -11.04
CA PRO A 178 -7.87 10.02 -11.47
C PRO A 178 -9.32 10.08 -10.97
N PRO A 179 -9.83 11.27 -10.58
CA PRO A 179 -11.24 11.43 -10.21
C PRO A 179 -12.17 11.18 -11.40
N ILE A 180 -13.44 10.90 -11.11
CA ILE A 180 -14.51 10.88 -12.13
C ILE A 180 -14.62 12.27 -12.76
N VAL A 181 -14.73 12.31 -14.09
CA VAL A 181 -15.04 13.53 -14.84
C VAL A 181 -16.56 13.65 -14.98
N VAL A 182 -17.12 14.81 -14.68
CA VAL A 182 -18.58 15.00 -14.56
C VAL A 182 -19.06 16.25 -15.28
N SER A 183 -20.19 16.15 -15.99
CA SER A 183 -20.82 17.28 -16.69
C SER A 183 -22.34 17.14 -16.76
N TYR A 184 -23.08 18.25 -16.69
CA TYR A 184 -24.51 18.26 -16.97
C TYR A 184 -24.75 18.14 -18.47
N GLN A 185 -25.77 17.37 -18.85
CA GLN A 185 -26.21 17.23 -20.24
C GLN A 185 -27.73 17.32 -20.36
N ASP A 186 -28.18 17.44 -21.61
CA ASP A 186 -29.58 17.44 -22.00
C ASP A 186 -29.94 16.08 -22.61
N ASP A 187 -31.03 15.48 -22.15
CA ASP A 187 -31.61 14.27 -22.72
C ASP A 187 -33.07 14.54 -23.13
N ALA A 188 -33.28 14.69 -24.44
CA ALA A 188 -34.60 14.99 -25.00
C ALA A 188 -35.64 13.87 -24.81
N LEU A 189 -35.22 12.65 -24.41
CA LEU A 189 -36.12 11.52 -24.18
C LEU A 189 -36.70 11.49 -22.76
N VAL A 190 -36.10 12.23 -21.83
CA VAL A 190 -36.49 12.23 -20.41
C VAL A 190 -37.24 13.53 -20.06
N ASN A 191 -38.54 13.40 -19.80
CA ASN A 191 -39.43 14.53 -19.54
C ASN A 191 -39.62 14.87 -18.04
N ILE A 192 -38.72 14.37 -17.18
CA ILE A 192 -38.71 14.64 -15.74
C ILE A 192 -37.28 15.01 -15.36
N ASN A 193 -37.10 16.11 -14.63
CA ASN A 193 -35.78 16.52 -14.15
C ASN A 193 -35.74 16.49 -12.60
N ASN A 194 -35.08 15.49 -12.05
CA ASN A 194 -34.86 15.32 -10.60
C ASN A 194 -33.54 15.95 -10.11
N LEU A 195 -32.79 16.61 -10.98
CA LEU A 195 -31.52 17.26 -10.68
C LEU A 195 -31.67 18.77 -10.49
N ARG A 196 -32.87 19.32 -10.68
CA ARG A 196 -33.16 20.75 -10.50
C ARG A 196 -32.76 21.22 -9.12
N SER A 197 -32.17 22.40 -9.06
CA SER A 197 -31.79 23.07 -7.81
C SER A 197 -30.87 22.26 -6.89
N SER A 198 -30.14 21.29 -7.43
CA SER A 198 -29.30 20.36 -6.66
C SER A 198 -27.93 20.25 -7.30
N LEU A 199 -26.87 20.33 -6.48
CA LEU A 199 -25.48 20.14 -6.91
C LEU A 199 -24.93 18.83 -6.33
N TYR A 200 -24.24 18.07 -7.17
CA TYR A 200 -23.70 16.76 -6.84
C TYR A 200 -22.18 16.70 -7.00
N GLN A 201 -21.56 15.82 -6.23
CA GLN A 201 -20.14 15.51 -6.36
C GLN A 201 -19.96 14.00 -6.26
N PHE A 202 -19.13 13.41 -7.11
CA PHE A 202 -19.06 11.95 -7.28
C PHE A 202 -17.64 11.42 -7.04
N ARG A 203 -17.56 10.13 -6.72
CA ARG A 203 -16.31 9.38 -6.58
C ARG A 203 -16.56 7.89 -6.82
N TYR A 204 -15.50 7.12 -7.00
CA TYR A 204 -15.62 5.68 -7.24
C TYR A 204 -14.58 4.87 -6.47
N ARG A 205 -14.81 3.57 -6.41
CA ARG A 205 -13.84 2.57 -5.93
C ARG A 205 -14.03 1.25 -6.66
N PHE A 206 -13.06 0.36 -6.48
CA PHE A 206 -13.04 -0.95 -7.10
C PHE A 206 -13.47 -2.05 -6.12
N GLN A 207 -14.12 -3.07 -6.67
CA GLN A 207 -14.34 -4.35 -6.02
C GLN A 207 -13.59 -5.44 -6.78
N ASN A 208 -12.67 -6.10 -6.08
CA ASN A 208 -11.83 -7.17 -6.60
C ASN A 208 -12.58 -8.50 -6.64
N LYS A 209 -12.00 -9.50 -7.31
CA LYS A 209 -12.62 -10.82 -7.49
C LYS A 209 -12.92 -11.57 -6.19
N ASP A 210 -12.11 -11.37 -5.15
CA ASP A 210 -12.31 -11.92 -3.81
C ASP A 210 -13.27 -11.10 -2.94
N ASN A 211 -14.07 -10.21 -3.55
CA ASN A 211 -15.00 -9.29 -2.90
C ASN A 211 -14.37 -8.25 -1.95
N THR A 212 -13.04 -8.08 -1.97
CA THR A 212 -12.40 -6.97 -1.26
C THR A 212 -12.61 -5.65 -1.99
N LEU A 213 -12.61 -4.55 -1.23
CA LEU A 213 -12.88 -3.21 -1.74
C LEU A 213 -11.64 -2.32 -1.59
N SER A 214 -11.35 -1.51 -2.60
CA SER A 214 -10.34 -0.45 -2.48
C SER A 214 -10.89 0.77 -1.71
N THR A 215 -10.01 1.69 -1.31
CA THR A 215 -10.45 2.98 -0.78
C THR A 215 -11.03 3.87 -1.87
N TRP A 216 -11.86 4.83 -1.46
CA TRP A 216 -12.52 5.76 -2.37
C TRP A 216 -11.51 6.68 -3.06
N SER A 217 -11.75 6.96 -4.36
CA SER A 217 -11.05 7.98 -5.12
C SER A 217 -11.25 9.37 -4.51
N SER A 218 -10.46 10.33 -4.98
CA SER A 218 -10.78 11.76 -4.79
C SER A 218 -12.16 12.07 -5.39
N TYR A 219 -12.80 13.10 -4.83
CA TYR A 219 -14.07 13.61 -5.38
C TYR A 219 -13.83 14.27 -6.76
N SER A 220 -14.85 14.17 -7.62
CA SER A 220 -14.92 14.90 -8.88
C SER A 220 -14.91 16.41 -8.62
N LYS A 221 -14.59 17.18 -9.66
CA LYS A 221 -14.93 18.61 -9.69
C LYS A 221 -16.46 18.74 -9.58
N ILE A 222 -16.97 19.81 -8.99
CA ILE A 222 -18.42 20.08 -8.96
C ILE A 222 -18.86 20.51 -10.38
N PRO A 223 -19.80 19.78 -11.01
CA PRO A 223 -20.37 20.19 -12.28
C PRO A 223 -21.34 21.36 -12.05
N SER A 224 -21.29 22.38 -12.91
CA SER A 224 -22.29 23.45 -12.92
C SER A 224 -23.38 23.09 -13.93
N PRO A 225 -24.68 23.23 -13.59
CA PRO A 225 -25.75 23.19 -14.59
C PRO A 225 -25.53 24.29 -15.62
N VAL A 226 -25.88 24.04 -16.88
CA VAL A 226 -25.77 25.02 -17.95
C VAL A 226 -26.89 26.06 -17.84
N ASN A 227 -26.57 27.34 -17.88
CA ASN A 227 -27.51 28.47 -17.75
C ASN A 227 -28.45 28.35 -16.52
N PRO A 228 -27.91 28.25 -15.29
CA PRO A 228 -28.69 27.99 -14.09
C PRO A 228 -29.62 29.16 -13.71
N ASP A 229 -29.28 30.38 -14.14
CA ASP A 229 -30.06 31.59 -13.87
C ASP A 229 -31.08 31.91 -14.98
N ASP A 230 -31.10 31.19 -16.11
CA ASP A 230 -32.13 31.37 -17.16
C ASP A 230 -33.47 30.74 -16.74
N LEU A 231 -34.57 31.45 -16.99
CA LEU A 231 -35.92 30.98 -16.67
C LEU A 231 -36.45 30.02 -17.73
N ALA A 232 -36.02 30.16 -19.00
CA ALA A 232 -36.48 29.29 -20.09
C ALA A 232 -35.89 27.87 -19.96
N SER A 233 -34.60 27.77 -19.60
CA SER A 233 -33.96 26.50 -19.26
C SER A 233 -34.57 25.86 -18.01
N ASP A 234 -34.85 26.65 -16.97
CA ASP A 234 -35.37 26.17 -15.68
C ASP A 234 -36.80 25.61 -15.77
N VAL A 235 -37.64 26.09 -16.70
CA VAL A 235 -38.99 25.52 -16.90
C VAL A 235 -38.98 24.25 -17.75
N ASP A 236 -38.01 24.06 -18.65
CA ASP A 236 -37.93 22.91 -19.55
C ASP A 236 -37.42 21.65 -18.82
N PRO A 237 -38.19 20.55 -18.74
CA PRO A 237 -37.76 19.34 -18.04
C PRO A 237 -36.73 18.51 -18.83
N THR A 238 -36.44 18.85 -20.09
CA THR A 238 -35.46 18.17 -20.94
C THR A 238 -34.04 18.75 -20.85
N LYS A 239 -33.90 19.89 -20.13
CA LYS A 239 -32.63 20.59 -19.94
C LYS A 239 -31.98 20.23 -18.62
N ASN A 240 -30.65 20.06 -18.61
CA ASN A 240 -29.85 19.69 -17.43
C ASN A 240 -30.46 18.52 -16.64
N ASN A 241 -31.00 17.52 -17.33
CA ASN A 241 -31.80 16.45 -16.74
C ASN A 241 -31.01 15.16 -16.52
N ASN A 242 -29.72 15.13 -16.89
CA ASN A 242 -28.76 14.12 -16.45
C ASN A 242 -27.37 14.71 -16.16
N ILE A 243 -26.56 13.94 -15.43
CA ILE A 243 -25.12 14.18 -15.25
C ILE A 243 -24.38 13.00 -15.88
N LEU A 244 -23.54 13.27 -16.88
CA LEU A 244 -22.61 12.29 -17.43
C LEU A 244 -21.44 12.11 -16.44
N LEU A 245 -21.22 10.87 -16.00
CA LEU A 245 -20.10 10.45 -15.19
C LEU A 245 -19.15 9.62 -16.06
N THR A 246 -17.99 10.18 -16.42
CA THR A 246 -16.94 9.47 -17.15
C THR A 246 -15.89 8.99 -16.16
N ILE A 247 -15.84 7.68 -15.98
CA ILE A 247 -14.87 6.97 -15.15
C ILE A 247 -13.63 6.72 -16.01
N PRO A 248 -12.50 7.36 -15.76
CA PRO A 248 -11.30 7.29 -16.60
C PRO A 248 -10.62 5.91 -16.62
N ASP A 249 -10.76 5.13 -15.55
CA ASP A 249 -10.09 3.82 -15.39
C ASP A 249 -11.04 2.79 -14.77
N SER A 250 -11.37 1.74 -15.53
CA SER A 250 -12.18 0.59 -15.09
C SER A 250 -11.42 -0.41 -14.20
N GLY A 251 -10.11 -0.20 -13.99
CA GLY A 251 -9.24 -1.08 -13.24
C GLY A 251 -8.79 -2.31 -14.03
N ASN A 252 -7.78 -2.99 -13.49
CA ASN A 252 -7.17 -4.19 -14.07
C ASN A 252 -8.09 -5.43 -14.07
N ALA A 253 -7.58 -6.57 -14.52
CA ALA A 253 -8.34 -7.82 -14.64
C ALA A 253 -8.80 -8.44 -13.29
N ASP A 254 -8.20 -8.05 -12.16
CA ASP A 254 -8.67 -8.46 -10.82
C ASP A 254 -9.87 -7.64 -10.34
N VAL A 255 -10.11 -6.46 -10.94
CA VAL A 255 -11.32 -5.67 -10.68
C VAL A 255 -12.50 -6.25 -11.45
N THR A 256 -13.55 -6.61 -10.71
CA THR A 256 -14.78 -7.19 -11.28
C THR A 256 -15.93 -6.19 -11.33
N LYS A 257 -16.02 -5.29 -10.34
CA LYS A 257 -17.08 -4.29 -10.24
C LYS A 257 -16.53 -2.92 -9.86
N ILE A 258 -17.24 -1.88 -10.29
CA ILE A 258 -16.95 -0.48 -9.97
C ILE A 258 -18.14 0.06 -9.17
N GLN A 259 -17.86 0.63 -7.99
CA GLN A 259 -18.88 1.28 -7.16
C GLN A 259 -18.77 2.79 -7.30
N ILE A 260 -19.87 3.44 -7.67
CA ILE A 260 -19.98 4.90 -7.77
C ILE A 260 -20.76 5.39 -6.56
N ALA A 261 -20.20 6.36 -5.84
CA ALA A 261 -20.88 7.09 -4.78
C ALA A 261 -20.97 8.57 -5.13
N GLY A 262 -21.99 9.24 -4.59
CA GLY A 262 -22.19 10.67 -4.77
C GLY A 262 -22.76 11.31 -3.51
N ARG A 263 -22.45 12.59 -3.31
CA ARG A 263 -23.00 13.42 -2.25
C ARG A 263 -23.70 14.63 -2.86
N VAL A 264 -24.75 15.11 -2.19
CA VAL A 264 -25.57 16.24 -2.65
C VAL A 264 -25.44 17.41 -1.67
N LEU A 265 -25.44 18.64 -2.17
CA LEU A 265 -25.45 19.83 -1.34
C LEU A 265 -26.79 19.95 -0.60
N VAL A 266 -26.77 20.03 0.73
CA VAL A 266 -27.98 20.12 1.58
C VAL A 266 -28.10 21.43 2.35
N ALA A 267 -26.97 22.10 2.63
CA ALA A 267 -26.90 23.49 3.10
C ALA A 267 -25.64 24.16 2.50
N ASN A 268 -25.50 25.48 2.64
CA ASN A 268 -24.33 26.20 2.10
C ASN A 268 -23.03 25.59 2.65
N ASP A 269 -22.14 25.13 1.76
CA ASP A 269 -20.91 24.38 2.09
C ASP A 269 -21.13 23.10 2.93
N VAL A 270 -22.33 22.53 2.95
CA VAL A 270 -22.64 21.28 3.66
C VAL A 270 -23.20 20.26 2.69
N PHE A 271 -22.41 19.22 2.44
CA PHE A 271 -22.84 18.05 1.67
C PHE A 271 -23.51 17.00 2.58
N SER A 272 -24.37 16.18 1.98
CA SER A 272 -24.86 14.94 2.58
C SER A 272 -23.72 13.94 2.81
N ASP A 273 -24.00 12.90 3.61
CA ASP A 273 -23.20 11.67 3.57
C ASP A 273 -23.22 11.08 2.15
N ASP A 274 -22.19 10.29 1.78
CA ASP A 274 -22.16 9.72 0.44
C ASP A 274 -23.19 8.60 0.29
N LEU A 275 -23.90 8.66 -0.83
CA LEU A 275 -24.91 7.71 -1.25
C LEU A 275 -24.32 6.80 -2.34
N LEU A 276 -24.54 5.49 -2.24
CA LEU A 276 -24.12 4.53 -3.27
C LEU A 276 -25.06 4.63 -4.47
N ILE A 277 -24.59 5.23 -5.55
CA ILE A 277 -25.38 5.53 -6.75
C ILE A 277 -25.55 4.29 -7.63
N LYS A 278 -24.45 3.61 -7.94
CA LYS A 278 -24.44 2.48 -8.88
C LYS A 278 -23.31 1.51 -8.56
N VAL A 279 -23.58 0.22 -8.76
CA VAL A 279 -22.56 -0.82 -8.89
C VAL A 279 -22.59 -1.30 -10.33
N ILE A 280 -21.48 -1.09 -11.04
CA ILE A 280 -21.27 -1.53 -12.43
C ILE A 280 -20.52 -2.86 -12.40
N ASP A 281 -21.06 -3.87 -13.07
CA ASP A 281 -20.40 -5.17 -13.24
C ASP A 281 -19.73 -5.22 -14.62
N LYS A 282 -18.41 -5.36 -14.65
CA LYS A 282 -17.63 -5.27 -15.90
C LYS A 282 -18.01 -6.34 -16.90
N VAL A 283 -18.31 -7.55 -16.43
CA VAL A 283 -18.67 -8.68 -17.31
C VAL A 283 -20.06 -8.47 -17.87
N ALA A 284 -21.02 -8.05 -17.04
CA ALA A 284 -22.40 -7.82 -17.48
C ALA A 284 -22.49 -6.68 -18.51
N GLU A 285 -21.68 -5.64 -18.36
CA GLU A 285 -21.68 -4.45 -19.22
C GLU A 285 -20.61 -4.51 -20.34
N SER A 286 -19.89 -5.63 -20.47
CA SER A 286 -18.82 -5.82 -21.49
C SER A 286 -17.72 -4.74 -21.46
N ILE A 287 -17.34 -4.31 -20.26
CA ILE A 287 -16.30 -3.31 -20.03
C ILE A 287 -14.92 -3.97 -20.02
N GLY A 288 -13.97 -3.40 -20.78
CA GLY A 288 -12.58 -3.86 -20.80
C GLY A 288 -11.80 -3.49 -19.54
N ASP A 289 -10.57 -4.00 -19.44
CA ASP A 289 -9.63 -3.64 -18.37
C ASP A 289 -8.92 -2.33 -18.69
N ASN A 290 -8.68 -1.50 -17.67
CA ASN A 290 -7.99 -0.21 -17.77
C ASN A 290 -8.57 0.71 -18.87
N SER A 291 -9.91 0.74 -18.98
CA SER A 291 -10.63 1.50 -20.00
C SER A 291 -11.58 2.54 -19.40
N SER A 292 -11.90 3.58 -20.15
CA SER A 292 -12.89 4.58 -19.74
C SER A 292 -14.33 4.05 -19.84
N VAL A 293 -15.19 4.44 -18.89
CA VAL A 293 -16.60 4.00 -18.79
C VAL A 293 -17.51 5.20 -18.54
N ASP A 294 -18.58 5.32 -19.31
CA ASP A 294 -19.58 6.37 -19.13
C ASP A 294 -20.85 5.85 -18.41
N TYR A 295 -21.37 6.66 -17.48
CA TYR A 295 -22.64 6.40 -16.80
C TYR A 295 -23.47 7.68 -16.69
N TYR A 296 -24.75 7.61 -17.04
CA TYR A 296 -25.67 8.74 -17.00
C TYR A 296 -26.50 8.71 -15.71
N PHE A 297 -26.36 9.73 -14.87
CA PHE A 297 -27.06 9.86 -13.60
C PHE A 297 -28.28 10.79 -13.72
N TYR A 298 -29.48 10.28 -13.38
CA TYR A 298 -30.77 11.01 -13.48
C TYR A 298 -31.44 11.31 -12.13
N ASN A 299 -30.85 10.87 -11.00
CA ASN A 299 -31.44 10.97 -9.65
C ASN A 299 -32.91 10.47 -9.57
N ASP A 300 -33.20 9.33 -10.20
CA ASP A 300 -34.56 8.77 -10.34
C ASP A 300 -34.87 7.64 -9.33
N SER A 301 -33.92 7.31 -8.46
CA SER A 301 -33.96 6.16 -7.57
C SER A 301 -33.59 6.55 -6.14
N SER A 302 -33.96 5.71 -5.17
CA SER A 302 -33.49 5.85 -3.79
C SER A 302 -32.12 5.19 -3.64
N TYR A 303 -31.14 5.90 -3.08
CA TYR A 303 -29.77 5.41 -2.90
C TYR A 303 -29.47 5.12 -1.42
N PRO A 304 -28.88 3.96 -1.08
CA PRO A 304 -28.48 3.68 0.29
C PRO A 304 -27.23 4.48 0.68
N PRO A 305 -27.08 4.88 1.95
CA PRO A 305 -25.86 5.52 2.43
C PRO A 305 -24.69 4.54 2.44
N THR A 306 -23.48 5.07 2.25
CA THR A 306 -22.21 4.34 2.43
C THR A 306 -21.76 4.38 3.89
N ASP A 307 -20.84 3.50 4.27
CA ASP A 307 -20.26 3.52 5.62
C ASP A 307 -19.39 4.78 5.82
N ILE A 308 -19.68 5.53 6.88
CA ILE A 308 -19.02 6.82 7.17
C ILE A 308 -17.54 6.62 7.49
N GLN A 309 -17.16 5.55 8.21
CA GLN A 309 -15.76 5.28 8.53
C GLN A 309 -14.98 4.93 7.26
N GLU A 310 -15.56 4.13 6.37
CA GLU A 310 -14.96 3.85 5.07
C GLU A 310 -14.85 5.08 4.19
N SER A 311 -15.85 5.98 4.24
CA SER A 311 -15.88 7.21 3.46
C SER A 311 -14.77 8.19 3.84
N LEU A 312 -14.48 8.32 5.13
CA LEU A 312 -13.46 9.21 5.69
C LEU A 312 -12.03 8.66 5.57
N GLN A 313 -11.88 7.36 5.35
CA GLN A 313 -10.57 6.71 5.30
C GLN A 313 -9.82 7.07 4.00
N LEU A 314 -8.66 7.71 4.15
CA LEU A 314 -7.81 8.11 3.01
C LEU A 314 -7.20 6.91 2.28
N PHE A 315 -6.66 5.95 3.03
CA PHE A 315 -6.04 4.72 2.54
C PHE A 315 -6.12 3.60 3.60
N ASP A 316 -5.93 2.36 3.18
CA ASP A 316 -5.84 1.21 4.08
C ASP A 316 -4.45 1.12 4.71
N TYR A 317 -4.39 1.03 6.05
CA TYR A 317 -3.15 0.95 6.83
C TYR A 317 -2.51 -0.45 6.80
N VAL A 318 -2.54 -1.10 5.63
CA VAL A 318 -1.84 -2.37 5.40
C VAL A 318 -0.32 -2.11 5.51
N PRO A 319 0.42 -2.91 6.30
CA PRO A 319 1.87 -2.80 6.39
C PRO A 319 2.58 -2.95 5.04
N ASP A 320 3.64 -2.17 4.82
CA ASP A 320 4.52 -2.40 3.66
C ASP A 320 5.35 -3.66 3.85
N ILE A 321 5.72 -3.94 5.10
CA ILE A 321 6.48 -5.12 5.51
C ILE A 321 5.95 -5.52 6.88
N ALA A 322 5.80 -6.82 7.13
CA ALA A 322 5.47 -7.37 8.44
C ALA A 322 6.39 -8.56 8.76
N ASN A 323 6.81 -8.66 10.03
CA ASN A 323 7.61 -9.80 10.51
C ASN A 323 6.80 -11.09 10.61
N THR A 324 5.53 -10.97 10.97
CA THR A 324 4.63 -12.11 11.17
C THR A 324 3.19 -11.72 10.88
N GLN A 325 2.40 -12.74 10.56
CA GLN A 325 0.96 -12.67 10.46
C GLN A 325 0.28 -13.86 11.15
N GLU A 326 -1.01 -13.73 11.45
CA GLU A 326 -1.85 -14.82 11.94
C GLU A 326 -3.34 -14.52 11.67
N LEU A 327 -4.19 -15.55 11.62
CA LEU A 327 -5.65 -15.40 11.55
C LEU A 327 -6.27 -15.49 12.95
N LEU A 328 -6.73 -14.36 13.47
CA LEU A 328 -7.60 -14.34 14.66
C LEU A 328 -8.94 -14.98 14.29
N ASN A 329 -9.56 -15.71 15.21
CA ASN A 329 -10.89 -16.33 15.05
C ASN A 329 -11.16 -17.01 13.68
N GLY A 330 -10.11 -17.34 12.91
CA GLY A 330 -10.19 -17.85 11.54
C GLY A 330 -10.63 -16.84 10.46
N ASN A 331 -10.93 -15.58 10.77
CA ASN A 331 -11.55 -14.64 9.81
C ASN A 331 -11.06 -13.19 9.86
N VAL A 332 -10.17 -12.83 10.78
CA VAL A 332 -9.55 -11.50 10.89
C VAL A 332 -8.03 -11.65 10.84
N ILE A 333 -7.34 -10.88 10.00
CA ILE A 333 -5.89 -10.95 9.85
C ILE A 333 -5.22 -9.98 10.80
N ILE A 334 -4.16 -10.41 11.48
CA ILE A 334 -3.28 -9.53 12.27
C ILE A 334 -1.84 -9.58 11.76
N TYR A 335 -1.18 -8.43 11.74
CA TYR A 335 0.25 -8.26 11.42
C TYR A 335 1.01 -7.72 12.63
N GLY A 336 2.27 -8.15 12.80
CA GLY A 336 3.14 -7.72 13.90
C GLY A 336 4.56 -7.44 13.44
N GLY A 337 5.23 -6.48 14.09
CA GLY A 337 6.56 -6.01 13.70
C GLY A 337 6.50 -5.41 12.30
N ILE A 338 5.95 -4.21 12.19
CA ILE A 338 5.48 -3.66 10.91
C ILE A 338 6.29 -2.45 10.44
N THR A 339 6.51 -2.33 9.15
CA THR A 339 7.08 -1.12 8.53
C THR A 339 5.98 -0.32 7.84
N LEU A 340 5.91 0.98 8.14
CA LEU A 340 4.92 1.91 7.61
C LEU A 340 5.53 3.29 7.33
N GLY A 341 4.84 4.08 6.53
CA GLY A 341 5.24 5.44 6.15
C GLY A 341 6.16 5.50 4.93
N TYR A 342 6.34 6.72 4.44
CA TYR A 342 7.28 7.06 3.39
C TYR A 342 8.10 8.26 3.85
N ASP A 343 9.35 8.33 3.39
CA ASP A 343 10.24 9.45 3.69
C ASP A 343 9.87 10.69 2.87
N LYS A 344 10.17 11.87 3.42
CA LYS A 344 9.99 13.18 2.78
C LYS A 344 11.25 13.59 2.01
N ASP A 345 11.66 12.74 1.06
CA ASP A 345 12.94 12.89 0.35
C ASP A 345 12.87 13.83 -0.86
N THR A 346 11.65 14.18 -1.30
CA THR A 346 11.45 15.05 -2.46
C THR A 346 11.64 16.51 -2.08
N VAL A 347 12.67 17.12 -2.64
CA VAL A 347 12.85 18.57 -2.64
C VAL A 347 12.00 19.14 -3.77
N LEU A 348 11.02 19.97 -3.43
CA LEU A 348 10.17 20.62 -4.42
C LEU A 348 10.97 21.67 -5.21
N ASP A 349 10.85 21.60 -6.54
CA ASP A 349 11.33 22.62 -7.47
C ASP A 349 10.14 23.02 -8.36
N VAL A 350 9.41 24.04 -7.89
CA VAL A 350 8.15 24.50 -8.48
C VAL A 350 8.22 26.00 -8.69
N GLU A 351 7.87 26.44 -9.89
CA GLU A 351 7.66 27.85 -10.22
C GLU A 351 6.16 28.12 -10.37
N SER A 352 5.73 29.34 -10.02
CA SER A 352 4.34 29.76 -10.17
C SER A 352 4.26 31.08 -10.94
N SER A 353 3.26 31.19 -11.81
CA SER A 353 2.95 32.42 -12.52
C SER A 353 1.45 32.64 -12.62
N ILE A 354 1.06 33.89 -12.81
CA ILE A 354 -0.35 34.31 -12.84
C ILE A 354 -0.59 35.11 -14.11
N SER A 355 -1.69 34.81 -14.79
CA SER A 355 -2.17 35.56 -15.94
C SER A 355 -3.68 35.71 -15.89
N THR A 356 -4.25 36.52 -16.79
CA THR A 356 -5.70 36.75 -16.86
C THR A 356 -6.22 36.52 -18.27
N PHE A 357 -7.44 36.01 -18.40
CA PHE A 357 -8.09 35.76 -19.69
C PHE A 357 -9.58 36.10 -19.62
N LEU A 358 -10.19 36.43 -20.76
CA LEU A 358 -11.64 36.64 -20.86
C LEU A 358 -12.35 35.29 -20.83
N ASN A 359 -13.47 35.18 -20.10
CA ASN A 359 -14.20 33.92 -20.11
C ASN A 359 -15.02 33.78 -21.39
N GLY A 360 -14.90 32.63 -22.06
CA GLY A 360 -15.44 32.41 -23.40
C GLY A 360 -14.39 32.61 -24.50
N ASP A 361 -13.25 33.22 -24.19
CA ASP A 361 -12.06 33.17 -25.03
C ASP A 361 -11.25 31.91 -24.66
N ALA A 362 -11.25 30.93 -25.56
CA ALA A 362 -10.36 29.79 -25.44
C ALA A 362 -8.90 30.30 -25.40
N GLY A 363 -8.11 29.74 -24.47
CA GLY A 363 -6.74 30.15 -24.19
C GLY A 363 -5.88 30.38 -25.45
N VAL A 364 -5.16 31.50 -25.43
CA VAL A 364 -4.39 32.10 -26.53
C VAL A 364 -3.79 31.06 -27.51
N GLY A 365 -4.45 30.90 -28.65
CA GLY A 365 -3.93 30.30 -29.88
C GLY A 365 -3.64 31.37 -30.94
N LEU A 366 -3.43 30.96 -32.19
CA LEU A 366 -3.21 31.85 -33.32
C LEU A 366 -4.28 32.96 -33.39
N THR A 367 -3.88 34.23 -33.35
CA THR A 367 -4.81 35.37 -33.45
C THR A 367 -4.54 36.16 -34.73
N ILE A 368 -5.59 36.70 -35.36
CA ILE A 368 -5.42 37.75 -36.38
C ILE A 368 -5.50 39.09 -35.65
N THR A 369 -4.37 39.78 -35.60
CA THR A 369 -4.24 41.00 -34.78
C THR A 369 -4.69 42.26 -35.51
N LYS A 370 -4.62 42.27 -36.85
CA LYS A 370 -5.07 43.39 -37.70
C LYS A 370 -5.47 42.91 -39.09
N ILE A 371 -6.42 43.64 -39.68
CA ILE A 371 -6.70 43.64 -41.11
C ILE A 371 -6.53 45.05 -41.64
N TYR A 372 -5.73 45.21 -42.69
CA TYR A 372 -5.73 46.43 -43.49
C TYR A 372 -6.48 46.19 -44.78
N HIS A 373 -7.46 47.04 -45.06
CA HIS A 373 -8.08 47.14 -46.37
C HIS A 373 -7.40 48.30 -47.10
N HIS A 374 -6.85 48.01 -48.27
CA HIS A 374 -6.23 48.98 -49.14
C HIS A 374 -7.08 49.10 -50.41
N GLU A 375 -7.64 50.28 -50.63
CA GLU A 375 -8.37 50.65 -51.84
C GLU A 375 -7.46 51.54 -52.69
N GLU A 376 -6.95 51.03 -53.81
CA GLU A 376 -6.20 51.81 -54.80
C GLU A 376 -7.00 51.96 -56.11
N VAL A 377 -7.21 53.21 -56.53
CA VAL A 377 -7.86 53.55 -57.81
C VAL A 377 -6.78 53.65 -58.88
N TYR A 378 -6.74 52.67 -59.79
CA TYR A 378 -5.83 52.71 -60.94
C TYR A 378 -6.50 53.42 -62.12
N ASN A 379 -5.80 54.37 -62.75
CA ASN A 379 -6.31 55.09 -63.91
C ASN A 379 -5.47 54.72 -65.13
N ASP A 380 -5.94 53.75 -65.90
CA ASP A 380 -5.45 53.47 -67.25
C ASP A 380 -6.47 54.04 -68.25
N ASP A 381 -6.01 54.66 -69.34
CA ASP A 381 -6.76 55.61 -70.20
C ASP A 381 -8.02 55.03 -70.91
N VAL A 382 -8.51 53.85 -70.53
CA VAL A 382 -9.71 53.20 -71.12
C VAL A 382 -10.69 52.59 -70.09
N TYR A 383 -10.34 52.31 -68.82
CA TYR A 383 -11.30 51.84 -67.78
C TYR A 383 -10.86 52.21 -66.35
N LEU A 384 -11.84 52.56 -65.48
CA LEU A 384 -11.67 52.68 -64.03
C LEU A 384 -11.99 51.31 -63.39
N TYR A 385 -11.07 50.77 -62.59
CA TYR A 385 -11.33 49.65 -61.69
C TYR A 385 -10.78 49.97 -60.30
N ASP A 386 -11.57 49.66 -59.28
CA ASP A 386 -11.17 49.77 -57.87
C ASP A 386 -10.47 48.47 -57.48
N LEU A 387 -9.27 48.59 -56.90
CA LEU A 387 -8.48 47.47 -56.41
C LEU A 387 -8.60 47.39 -54.90
N ASP A 388 -9.17 46.30 -54.40
CA ASP A 388 -9.24 46.00 -52.97
C ASP A 388 -8.22 44.92 -52.62
N SER A 389 -7.20 45.25 -51.83
CA SER A 389 -6.31 44.25 -51.19
C SER A 389 -6.53 44.20 -49.68
N TYR A 390 -6.37 43.00 -49.11
CA TYR A 390 -6.60 42.73 -47.69
C TYR A 390 -5.38 42.05 -47.06
N ASP A 391 -4.85 42.65 -46.00
CA ASP A 391 -3.68 42.17 -45.27
C ASP A 391 -4.09 41.45 -44.00
N PHE A 392 -3.80 40.16 -43.88
CA PHE A 392 -4.00 39.42 -42.63
C PHE A 392 -2.69 39.34 -41.86
N ILE A 393 -2.68 39.85 -40.62
CA ILE A 393 -1.52 39.76 -39.73
C ILE A 393 -1.80 38.77 -38.61
N PHE A 394 -1.11 37.64 -38.65
CA PHE A 394 -1.17 36.61 -37.61
C PHE A 394 -0.17 36.88 -36.48
N ALA A 395 -0.59 36.62 -35.23
CA ALA A 395 0.29 36.62 -34.06
C ALA A 395 0.05 35.38 -33.18
N GLY A 396 1.12 34.84 -32.61
CA GLY A 396 1.12 33.59 -31.84
C GLY A 396 1.51 32.36 -32.68
N ASP A 397 1.72 31.22 -32.02
CA ASP A 397 2.08 29.97 -32.68
C ASP A 397 0.82 29.14 -33.00
N PRO A 398 0.67 28.60 -34.24
CA PRO A 398 -0.44 27.74 -34.59
C PRO A 398 -0.34 26.39 -33.86
N LYS A 399 -1.44 25.96 -33.22
CA LYS A 399 -1.51 24.69 -32.49
C LYS A 399 -2.29 23.67 -33.29
N THR A 400 -1.94 22.40 -33.13
CA THR A 400 -2.65 21.30 -33.80
C THR A 400 -4.13 21.29 -33.44
N GLY A 401 -4.99 21.27 -34.46
CA GLY A 401 -6.44 21.35 -34.29
C GLY A 401 -7.03 22.75 -34.37
N ASP A 402 -6.21 23.81 -34.38
CA ASP A 402 -6.69 25.16 -34.69
C ASP A 402 -7.29 25.18 -36.09
N LYS A 403 -8.46 25.80 -36.24
CA LYS A 403 -9.13 26.01 -37.53
C LYS A 403 -9.09 27.47 -37.90
N VAL A 404 -8.48 27.76 -39.04
CA VAL A 404 -8.53 29.08 -39.67
C VAL A 404 -9.58 29.01 -40.77
N THR A 405 -10.51 29.96 -40.80
CA THR A 405 -11.52 30.06 -41.86
C THR A 405 -11.48 31.45 -42.48
N ILE A 406 -11.36 31.50 -43.81
CA ILE A 406 -11.43 32.73 -44.61
C ILE A 406 -12.71 32.69 -45.42
N SER A 407 -13.55 33.71 -45.25
CA SER A 407 -14.82 33.88 -45.96
C SER A 407 -14.67 34.95 -47.02
N VAL A 408 -14.96 34.60 -48.28
CA VAL A 408 -14.93 35.54 -49.42
C VAL A 408 -16.34 35.77 -49.92
N THR A 409 -16.78 37.03 -49.97
CA THR A 409 -18.09 37.41 -50.50
C THR A 409 -17.97 38.05 -51.88
N TYR A 410 -18.60 37.42 -52.89
CA TYR A 410 -18.63 37.89 -54.27
C TYR A 410 -20.07 37.94 -54.78
N ASN A 411 -20.52 39.10 -55.30
CA ASN A 411 -21.90 39.32 -55.76
C ASN A 411 -22.97 38.80 -54.78
N ASP A 412 -22.87 39.20 -53.50
CA ASP A 412 -23.75 38.78 -52.40
C ASP A 412 -23.76 37.27 -52.08
N ILE A 413 -22.80 36.49 -52.60
CA ILE A 413 -22.61 35.07 -52.28
C ILE A 413 -21.32 34.90 -51.49
N THR A 414 -21.41 34.32 -50.29
CA THR A 414 -20.25 34.07 -49.40
C THR A 414 -19.82 32.61 -49.50
N THR A 415 -18.51 32.39 -49.67
CA THR A 415 -17.89 31.06 -49.70
C THR A 415 -16.80 30.97 -48.64
N ASP A 416 -16.81 29.91 -47.83
CA ASP A 416 -15.86 29.69 -46.73
C ASP A 416 -14.76 28.69 -47.10
N TYR A 417 -13.52 29.04 -46.79
CA TYR A 417 -12.33 28.21 -46.98
C TYR A 417 -11.67 27.93 -45.62
N GLU A 418 -11.76 26.69 -45.14
CA GLU A 418 -11.28 26.27 -43.81
C GLU A 418 -9.99 25.45 -43.91
N TYR A 419 -8.99 25.78 -43.07
CA TYR A 419 -7.78 24.98 -42.85
C TYR A 419 -7.69 24.53 -41.39
N THR A 420 -7.44 23.24 -41.15
CA THR A 420 -7.13 22.70 -39.81
C THR A 420 -5.64 22.46 -39.68
N VAL A 421 -5.00 23.05 -38.66
CA VAL A 421 -3.56 22.91 -38.40
C VAL A 421 -3.22 21.48 -38.01
N LEU A 422 -2.29 20.86 -38.75
CA LEU A 422 -1.82 19.50 -38.53
C LEU A 422 -0.76 19.41 -37.40
N PRO A 423 -0.43 18.21 -36.88
CA PRO A 423 0.67 18.01 -35.92
C PRO A 423 1.99 18.65 -36.39
N GLY A 424 2.50 19.62 -35.62
CA GLY A 424 3.73 20.36 -35.94
C GLY A 424 3.62 21.39 -37.07
N GLY A 425 2.40 21.74 -37.50
CA GLY A 425 2.16 22.73 -38.54
C GLY A 425 2.57 24.14 -38.13
N THR A 426 3.08 24.91 -39.09
CA THR A 426 3.55 26.29 -38.94
C THR A 426 2.62 27.26 -39.68
N ILE A 427 2.79 28.57 -39.46
CA ILE A 427 2.02 29.60 -40.19
C ILE A 427 2.27 29.50 -41.71
N ALA A 428 3.47 29.07 -42.11
CA ALA A 428 3.81 28.85 -43.52
C ALA A 428 2.96 27.74 -44.16
N ASP A 429 2.57 26.71 -43.40
CA ASP A 429 1.73 25.60 -43.89
C ASP A 429 0.28 26.05 -44.12
N ILE A 430 -0.23 26.93 -43.25
CA ILE A 430 -1.55 27.57 -43.39
C ILE A 430 -1.57 28.42 -44.67
N ILE A 431 -0.54 29.24 -44.88
CA ILE A 431 -0.40 30.09 -46.07
C ILE A 431 -0.33 29.23 -47.34
N ALA A 432 0.50 28.18 -47.34
CA ALA A 432 0.66 27.30 -48.48
C ALA A 432 -0.66 26.60 -48.88
N TYR A 433 -1.51 26.25 -47.91
CA TYR A 433 -2.84 25.70 -48.17
C TYR A 433 -3.74 26.69 -48.93
N TYR A 434 -3.84 27.93 -48.48
CA TYR A 434 -4.70 28.93 -49.14
C TYR A 434 -4.18 29.34 -50.53
N ILE A 435 -2.87 29.33 -50.75
CA ILE A 435 -2.26 29.46 -52.09
C ILE A 435 -2.71 28.30 -53.00
N SER A 436 -2.73 27.07 -52.48
CA SER A 436 -3.06 25.87 -53.27
C SER A 436 -4.52 25.80 -53.74
N LEU A 437 -5.43 26.53 -53.08
CA LEU A 437 -6.85 26.57 -53.43
C LEU A 437 -7.15 27.42 -54.67
N GLY A 438 -6.14 28.09 -55.26
CA GLY A 438 -6.30 28.88 -56.47
C GLY A 438 -7.06 30.19 -56.25
N LEU A 439 -7.03 30.72 -55.03
CA LEU A 439 -7.41 32.11 -54.74
C LEU A 439 -6.42 33.06 -55.45
N PRO A 440 -6.85 34.26 -55.92
CA PRO A 440 -6.00 35.13 -56.75
C PRO A 440 -4.66 35.49 -56.08
N GLU A 441 -3.63 35.71 -56.91
CA GLU A 441 -2.19 35.62 -56.65
C GLU A 441 -1.71 36.23 -55.31
N ILE A 442 -1.05 35.42 -54.47
CA ILE A 442 -0.51 35.81 -53.16
C ILE A 442 0.97 36.15 -53.31
N ALA A 443 1.35 37.42 -53.09
CA ALA A 443 2.73 37.87 -53.11
C ALA A 443 3.22 38.27 -51.71
N GLY A 444 4.34 37.69 -51.26
CA GLY A 444 4.99 38.05 -49.99
C GLY A 444 6.09 39.09 -50.16
N SER A 445 6.23 40.01 -49.19
CA SER A 445 7.45 40.83 -49.06
C SER A 445 7.97 40.81 -47.62
N ASP A 446 9.29 40.61 -47.49
CA ASP A 446 10.02 40.57 -46.22
C ASP A 446 10.17 41.97 -45.62
N ALA A 447 9.81 42.13 -44.34
CA ALA A 447 10.38 43.17 -43.49
C ALA A 447 10.64 42.63 -42.08
N THR A 448 11.91 42.31 -41.85
CA THR A 448 12.51 42.01 -40.55
C THR A 448 12.12 43.03 -39.48
N THR A 449 11.75 42.56 -38.29
CA THR A 449 11.39 43.27 -37.04
C THR A 449 9.90 43.61 -36.83
N LEU A 450 9.05 42.59 -36.92
CA LEU A 450 7.90 42.33 -36.03
C LEU A 450 7.38 40.94 -36.44
N PHE A 451 6.98 40.08 -35.51
CA PHE A 451 6.43 38.76 -35.85
C PHE A 451 5.07 38.96 -36.55
N GLY A 452 5.05 38.83 -37.88
CA GLY A 452 3.84 38.87 -38.69
C GLY A 452 4.16 38.58 -40.15
N THR A 453 3.44 37.61 -40.73
CA THR A 453 3.42 37.34 -42.18
C THR A 453 2.14 37.92 -42.75
N THR A 454 2.26 38.79 -43.75
CA THR A 454 1.13 39.40 -44.46
C THR A 454 0.70 38.52 -45.64
N ILE A 455 -0.59 38.21 -45.74
CA ILE A 455 -1.20 37.63 -46.95
C ILE A 455 -1.76 38.79 -47.79
N GLN A 456 -1.38 38.90 -49.06
CA GLN A 456 -1.90 39.87 -50.05
C GLN A 456 -2.84 39.15 -51.03
N VAL A 457 -3.89 39.83 -51.51
CA VAL A 457 -4.81 39.30 -52.53
C VAL A 457 -4.90 40.31 -53.69
N ASP A 458 -4.71 39.86 -54.93
CA ASP A 458 -4.53 40.69 -56.16
C ASP A 458 -5.85 40.86 -56.99
N PRO A 459 -5.91 41.69 -58.06
CA PRO A 459 -6.74 42.89 -58.15
C PRO A 459 -7.95 42.79 -59.12
N TRP A 460 -8.25 41.63 -59.70
CA TRP A 460 -9.13 41.57 -60.89
C TRP A 460 -10.60 41.25 -60.60
N THR A 461 -11.06 41.30 -59.35
CA THR A 461 -12.44 40.93 -59.00
C THR A 461 -13.02 41.88 -57.97
N MET A 462 -14.18 42.47 -58.25
CA MET A 462 -14.92 43.31 -57.29
C MET A 462 -15.39 42.44 -56.12
N VAL A 463 -14.72 42.55 -54.97
CA VAL A 463 -15.05 41.85 -53.72
C VAL A 463 -15.82 42.83 -52.83
N PHE A 464 -17.04 42.46 -52.40
CA PHE A 464 -17.89 43.34 -51.57
C PHE A 464 -17.60 43.21 -50.07
N GLY A 465 -16.78 42.23 -49.67
CA GLY A 465 -16.30 42.08 -48.29
C GLY A 465 -15.49 40.80 -48.10
N MET A 466 -14.59 40.82 -47.11
CA MET A 466 -13.85 39.66 -46.62
C MET A 466 -14.04 39.53 -45.10
N GLY A 467 -14.26 38.30 -44.63
CA GLY A 467 -14.41 37.97 -43.22
C GLY A 467 -13.48 36.83 -42.82
N TYR A 468 -13.22 36.69 -41.53
CA TYR A 468 -12.40 35.60 -41.00
C TYR A 468 -12.94 35.12 -39.66
N SER A 469 -12.63 33.88 -39.32
CA SER A 469 -12.78 33.36 -37.97
C SER A 469 -11.65 32.38 -37.66
N ILE A 470 -11.24 32.36 -36.39
CA ILE A 470 -10.33 31.33 -35.89
C ILE A 470 -11.09 30.58 -34.80
N VAL A 471 -11.18 29.26 -34.95
CA VAL A 471 -11.75 28.37 -33.95
C VAL A 471 -10.58 27.61 -33.32
N TYR A 472 -10.30 27.91 -32.07
CA TYR A 472 -9.22 27.26 -31.32
C TYR A 472 -9.55 25.80 -30.99
N GLY A 473 -8.52 24.96 -30.89
CA GLY A 473 -8.62 23.69 -30.18
C GLY A 473 -8.86 23.95 -28.68
N THR A 474 -10.11 23.91 -28.25
CA THR A 474 -10.56 24.30 -26.89
C THR A 474 -10.15 23.32 -25.78
N PRO A 475 -9.79 23.79 -24.57
CA PRO A 475 -9.95 23.01 -23.36
C PRO A 475 -11.46 22.81 -23.08
N PRO A 476 -11.90 21.60 -22.70
CA PRO A 476 -13.33 21.22 -22.69
C PRO A 476 -14.24 21.86 -21.62
N ASP A 477 -13.74 22.74 -20.74
CA ASP A 477 -14.39 22.97 -19.44
C ASP A 477 -15.06 24.35 -19.19
N VAL A 478 -15.24 25.22 -20.20
CA VAL A 478 -15.78 26.58 -19.98
C VAL A 478 -16.75 27.05 -21.09
N PHE A 479 -18.03 26.67 -21.02
CA PHE A 479 -19.08 27.15 -21.93
C PHE A 479 -20.40 27.47 -21.20
N ASP A 480 -20.38 28.38 -20.22
CA ASP A 480 -21.60 28.84 -19.55
C ASP A 480 -21.52 30.32 -19.12
N ILE A 481 -22.66 30.93 -18.76
CA ILE A 481 -22.76 32.27 -18.15
C ILE A 481 -22.29 32.24 -16.69
N SER A 482 -22.36 31.10 -16.01
CA SER A 482 -21.86 30.89 -14.64
C SER A 482 -20.58 30.04 -14.66
N ILE A 483 -19.43 30.68 -14.47
CA ILE A 483 -18.11 30.06 -14.69
C ILE A 483 -17.30 30.07 -13.40
N ALA A 484 -16.77 28.90 -13.02
CA ALA A 484 -15.86 28.80 -11.89
C ALA A 484 -14.60 29.65 -12.12
N CYS A 485 -14.22 30.44 -11.12
CA CYS A 485 -13.16 31.43 -11.16
C CYS A 485 -12.51 31.56 -9.78
N TRP A 486 -11.35 32.21 -9.73
CA TRP A 486 -10.72 32.57 -8.46
C TRP A 486 -11.18 33.95 -7.99
N ARG A 487 -11.32 34.12 -6.67
CA ARG A 487 -11.64 35.44 -6.11
C ARG A 487 -10.52 36.43 -6.44
N PRO A 488 -10.81 37.64 -6.95
CA PRO A 488 -9.79 38.66 -7.21
C PRO A 488 -9.04 39.07 -5.93
N LYS A 489 -7.77 39.44 -6.08
CA LYS A 489 -6.88 39.91 -5.00
C LYS A 489 -6.93 39.05 -3.73
N SER A 490 -6.84 37.74 -3.89
CA SER A 490 -6.95 36.76 -2.81
C SER A 490 -5.73 35.86 -2.74
N ARG A 491 -5.30 35.57 -1.52
CA ARG A 491 -4.24 34.62 -1.20
C ARG A 491 -4.77 33.19 -1.20
N TYR A 492 -4.11 32.32 -1.96
CA TYR A 492 -4.32 30.88 -1.96
C TYR A 492 -3.00 30.16 -1.71
N ALA A 493 -3.04 29.10 -0.91
CA ALA A 493 -1.90 28.21 -0.67
C ALA A 493 -2.13 26.87 -1.37
N PHE A 494 -1.17 26.43 -2.17
CA PHE A 494 -1.20 25.15 -2.87
C PHE A 494 -0.17 24.17 -2.32
N GLY A 495 -0.39 22.88 -2.57
CA GLY A 495 0.53 21.81 -2.22
C GLY A 495 0.38 20.62 -3.16
N LEU A 496 1.35 19.72 -3.09
CA LEU A 496 1.37 18.44 -3.80
C LEU A 496 1.30 17.30 -2.78
N VAL A 497 0.46 16.32 -3.08
CA VAL A 497 0.37 15.06 -2.31
C VAL A 497 0.67 13.91 -3.25
N TYR A 498 1.68 13.11 -2.93
CA TYR A 498 2.04 11.92 -3.70
C TYR A 498 1.39 10.68 -3.12
N PHE A 499 0.96 9.76 -3.99
CA PHE A 499 0.32 8.51 -3.63
C PHE A 499 1.03 7.31 -4.27
N ASP A 500 1.17 6.23 -3.51
CA ASP A 500 1.54 4.92 -4.06
C ASP A 500 0.34 4.29 -4.79
N GLU A 501 0.55 3.10 -5.37
CA GLU A 501 -0.49 2.34 -6.06
C GLU A 501 -1.75 2.03 -5.20
N PHE A 502 -1.64 2.12 -3.89
CA PHE A 502 -2.64 1.74 -2.90
C PHE A 502 -3.19 2.96 -2.13
N GLY A 503 -2.88 4.18 -2.59
CA GLY A 503 -3.38 5.44 -2.04
C GLY A 503 -2.65 5.94 -0.79
N LYS A 504 -1.55 5.29 -0.39
CA LYS A 504 -0.76 5.70 0.77
C LYS A 504 0.12 6.91 0.42
N THR A 505 0.27 7.84 1.36
CA THR A 505 0.95 9.12 1.15
C THR A 505 1.88 9.48 2.33
N ASN A 506 2.85 10.38 2.09
CA ASN A 506 3.67 11.05 3.10
C ASN A 506 3.13 12.45 3.48
N GLY A 507 1.91 12.81 3.05
CA GLY A 507 1.27 14.07 3.39
C GLY A 507 1.54 15.18 2.37
N VAL A 508 1.28 16.42 2.77
CA VAL A 508 1.38 17.60 1.89
C VAL A 508 2.82 18.11 1.80
N LEU A 509 3.30 18.28 0.57
CA LEU A 509 4.51 19.04 0.25
C LEU A 509 4.09 20.42 -0.28
N THR A 510 4.59 21.48 0.35
CA THR A 510 4.28 22.87 -0.03
C THR A 510 5.51 23.76 0.21
N THR A 511 5.57 24.89 -0.48
CA THR A 511 6.63 25.92 -0.38
C THR A 511 6.03 27.31 -0.56
N ASP A 512 6.77 28.36 -0.16
CA ASP A 512 6.33 29.75 -0.29
C ASP A 512 5.97 30.15 -1.73
N VAL A 513 6.60 29.55 -2.75
CA VAL A 513 6.32 29.84 -4.17
C VAL A 513 4.93 29.33 -4.58
N MET A 514 4.39 28.36 -3.85
CA MET A 514 3.04 27.81 -4.05
C MET A 514 1.96 28.64 -3.34
N ASN A 515 2.34 29.71 -2.64
CA ASN A 515 1.42 30.70 -2.09
C ASN A 515 1.25 31.84 -3.10
N VAL A 516 0.11 31.86 -3.78
CA VAL A 516 -0.18 32.81 -4.88
C VAL A 516 -1.22 33.85 -4.47
N ILE A 517 -1.11 35.04 -5.07
CA ILE A 517 -2.09 36.13 -4.91
C ILE A 517 -2.72 36.38 -6.26
N THR A 518 -4.01 36.12 -6.40
CA THR A 518 -4.75 36.36 -7.65
C THR A 518 -4.73 37.84 -8.03
N GLU A 519 -4.87 38.09 -9.32
CA GLU A 519 -4.87 39.44 -9.86
C GLU A 519 -6.05 40.27 -9.38
N GLU A 520 -5.89 41.59 -9.47
CA GLU A 520 -6.98 42.52 -9.20
C GLU A 520 -8.03 42.47 -10.31
N ILE A 521 -9.28 42.78 -9.97
CA ILE A 521 -10.35 42.89 -10.98
C ILE A 521 -10.03 44.05 -11.94
N ASP A 522 -10.07 43.79 -13.26
CA ASP A 522 -9.61 44.75 -14.29
C ASP A 522 -10.73 45.24 -15.22
N THR A 523 -12.00 45.17 -14.79
CA THR A 523 -13.13 45.48 -15.70
C THR A 523 -14.00 46.65 -15.27
N THR A 524 -14.30 47.52 -16.22
CA THR A 524 -15.35 48.53 -16.05
C THR A 524 -16.67 47.78 -15.80
N GLY A 525 -17.43 48.10 -14.75
CA GLY A 525 -18.52 47.24 -14.23
C GLY A 525 -19.67 46.82 -15.19
N SER A 526 -19.63 47.18 -16.48
CA SER A 526 -20.49 46.64 -17.55
C SER A 526 -19.85 45.53 -18.39
N THR A 527 -18.55 45.26 -18.21
CA THR A 527 -17.77 44.27 -18.97
C THR A 527 -17.46 43.05 -18.12
N GLN A 528 -17.44 41.88 -18.75
CA GLN A 528 -17.22 40.60 -18.09
C GLN A 528 -15.84 40.57 -17.42
N PRO A 529 -15.74 40.27 -16.11
CA PRO A 529 -14.46 40.17 -15.39
C PRO A 529 -13.50 39.20 -16.08
N LEU A 530 -12.22 39.58 -16.15
CA LEU A 530 -11.18 38.63 -16.51
C LEU A 530 -11.07 37.58 -15.41
N ASN A 531 -10.92 36.32 -15.82
CA ASN A 531 -10.63 35.23 -14.90
C ASN A 531 -9.12 35.08 -14.74
N THR A 532 -8.70 34.68 -13.55
CA THR A 532 -7.29 34.42 -13.25
C THR A 532 -6.92 33.01 -13.67
N LEU A 533 -5.80 32.85 -14.34
CA LEU A 533 -5.16 31.57 -14.61
C LEU A 533 -3.90 31.47 -13.74
N ILE A 534 -3.88 30.47 -12.85
CA ILE A 534 -2.71 30.15 -12.05
C ILE A 534 -1.95 29.03 -12.77
N THR A 535 -0.69 29.27 -13.10
CA THR A 535 0.18 28.31 -13.77
C THR A 535 1.29 27.85 -12.82
N PHE A 536 1.53 26.54 -12.79
CA PHE A 536 2.63 25.93 -12.05
C PHE A 536 3.51 25.11 -12.98
N ASP A 537 4.82 25.32 -12.88
CA ASP A 537 5.84 24.54 -13.59
C ASP A 537 6.58 23.67 -12.57
N VAL A 538 6.52 22.36 -12.76
CA VAL A 538 7.14 21.38 -11.86
C VAL A 538 8.40 20.80 -12.51
N ASN A 539 9.56 21.10 -11.93
CA ASN A 539 10.87 20.77 -12.47
C ASN A 539 11.53 19.55 -11.80
N HIS A 540 11.16 19.20 -10.57
CA HIS A 540 11.75 18.05 -9.86
C HIS A 540 11.13 16.71 -10.30
N GLN A 541 11.85 15.60 -10.08
CA GLN A 541 11.30 14.26 -10.29
C GLN A 541 10.37 13.84 -9.12
N PRO A 542 9.26 13.13 -9.38
CA PRO A 542 8.42 12.60 -8.32
C PRO A 542 9.18 11.57 -7.45
N PRO A 543 8.69 11.22 -6.25
CA PRO A 543 9.23 10.09 -5.48
C PRO A 543 9.20 8.77 -6.27
N ILE A 544 10.17 7.87 -6.06
CA ILE A 544 10.25 6.61 -6.81
C ILE A 544 9.04 5.69 -6.61
N TRP A 545 8.44 5.73 -5.42
CA TRP A 545 7.30 4.92 -5.04
C TRP A 545 5.96 5.51 -5.50
N ALA A 546 5.91 6.76 -5.95
CA ALA A 546 4.67 7.45 -6.29
C ALA A 546 4.16 6.99 -7.67
N LYS A 547 2.93 6.48 -7.71
CA LYS A 547 2.21 6.13 -8.95
C LYS A 547 1.33 7.28 -9.43
N SER A 548 0.93 8.16 -8.52
CA SER A 548 0.11 9.32 -8.81
C SER A 548 0.35 10.45 -7.82
N PHE A 549 -0.20 11.61 -8.14
CA PHE A 549 -0.18 12.77 -7.26
C PHE A 549 -1.42 13.63 -7.46
N SER A 550 -1.74 14.42 -6.43
CA SER A 550 -2.84 15.38 -6.48
C SER A 550 -2.36 16.74 -6.04
N TRP A 551 -2.85 17.76 -6.75
CA TRP A 551 -2.80 19.12 -6.28
C TRP A 551 -3.86 19.32 -5.19
N VAL A 552 -3.42 19.92 -4.10
CA VAL A 552 -4.27 20.28 -2.98
C VAL A 552 -4.15 21.78 -2.71
N ARG A 553 -5.19 22.37 -2.13
CA ARG A 553 -5.18 23.79 -1.75
C ARG A 553 -5.82 24.03 -0.40
N ALA A 554 -5.40 25.07 0.29
CA ALA A 554 -6.13 25.56 1.45
C ALA A 554 -7.43 26.27 1.01
N GLU A 555 -8.34 26.49 1.96
CA GLU A 555 -9.42 27.45 1.80
C GLU A 555 -8.85 28.87 1.57
N ASN A 556 -9.66 29.77 1.01
CA ASN A 556 -9.25 31.14 0.74
C ASN A 556 -8.69 31.82 2.01
N LEU A 557 -7.45 32.30 1.95
CA LEU A 557 -6.75 32.87 3.10
C LEU A 557 -7.02 34.37 3.30
N THR A 558 -7.84 34.99 2.44
CA THR A 558 -8.15 36.42 2.45
C THR A 558 -9.57 36.70 2.90
N ALA A 559 -10.55 36.00 2.33
CA ALA A 559 -11.97 36.21 2.61
C ALA A 559 -12.67 34.90 2.97
N LYS A 560 -13.43 34.90 4.07
CA LYS A 560 -14.28 33.78 4.48
C LYS A 560 -15.58 33.73 3.69
N SER A 561 -16.07 34.91 3.33
CA SER A 561 -17.25 35.11 2.51
C SER A 561 -17.16 36.47 1.84
N SER A 562 -17.63 36.57 0.59
CA SER A 562 -17.77 37.85 -0.09
C SER A 562 -18.97 37.87 -1.03
N PHE A 563 -19.53 39.05 -1.25
CA PHE A 563 -20.51 39.27 -2.32
C PHE A 563 -20.34 40.66 -2.95
N TYR A 564 -20.84 40.77 -4.18
CA TYR A 564 -20.76 41.97 -4.99
C TYR A 564 -22.13 42.63 -5.14
N PHE A 565 -22.14 43.96 -5.03
CA PHE A 565 -23.32 44.78 -5.20
C PHE A 565 -23.00 46.14 -5.82
N VAL A 566 -24.00 46.77 -6.42
CA VAL A 566 -23.92 48.17 -6.82
C VAL A 566 -24.69 49.04 -5.83
N SER A 567 -24.04 50.06 -5.27
CA SER A 567 -24.68 50.99 -4.33
C SER A 567 -25.70 51.87 -5.06
N SER A 568 -26.94 51.97 -4.59
CA SER A 568 -27.96 52.82 -5.23
C SER A 568 -27.64 54.32 -5.14
N GLY A 569 -26.94 54.74 -4.09
CA GLY A 569 -26.58 56.12 -3.80
C GLY A 569 -25.29 56.25 -2.99
N THR A 570 -24.68 57.44 -3.01
CA THR A 570 -23.47 57.74 -2.21
C THR A 570 -23.59 59.07 -1.45
N ASN A 571 -22.95 59.16 -0.29
CA ASN A 571 -22.86 60.40 0.48
C ASN A 571 -21.55 60.48 1.28
N LYS A 572 -21.21 61.64 1.84
CA LYS A 572 -20.00 61.83 2.64
C LYS A 572 -20.21 62.83 3.78
N ASP A 573 -19.48 62.64 4.85
CA ASP A 573 -19.30 63.61 5.92
C ASP A 573 -17.81 63.87 6.15
N THR A 574 -17.31 64.96 5.57
CA THR A 574 -15.90 65.36 5.71
C THR A 574 -15.57 65.91 7.10
N THR A 575 -16.57 66.23 7.93
CA THR A 575 -16.35 66.75 9.29
C THR A 575 -16.09 65.61 10.26
N THR A 576 -16.85 64.51 10.12
CA THR A 576 -16.68 63.31 10.93
C THR A 576 -15.74 62.28 10.27
N GLY A 577 -15.39 62.48 9.00
CA GLY A 577 -14.42 61.67 8.28
C GLY A 577 -14.98 60.36 7.75
N TYR A 578 -16.23 60.33 7.30
CA TYR A 578 -16.90 59.11 6.80
C TYR A 578 -17.47 59.26 5.39
N GLY A 579 -17.43 58.16 4.62
CA GLY A 579 -18.19 57.95 3.40
C GLY A 579 -19.38 57.01 3.65
N TYR A 580 -20.40 57.14 2.82
CA TYR A 580 -21.66 56.41 2.93
C TYR A 580 -22.08 55.82 1.58
N LEU A 581 -22.44 54.54 1.56
CA LEU A 581 -22.92 53.82 0.38
C LEU A 581 -24.29 53.24 0.68
N ASP A 582 -25.29 53.53 -0.14
CA ASP A 582 -26.63 53.00 0.04
C ASP A 582 -26.69 51.54 -0.40
N ILE A 583 -27.14 50.67 0.51
CA ILE A 583 -27.38 49.23 0.25
C ILE A 583 -28.87 48.88 0.42
N THR A 584 -29.74 49.86 0.64
CA THR A 584 -31.19 49.66 0.84
C THR A 584 -31.78 48.81 -0.28
N ALA A 585 -31.54 49.20 -1.53
CA ALA A 585 -32.12 48.55 -2.69
C ALA A 585 -31.67 47.08 -2.84
N PHE A 586 -30.44 46.77 -2.43
CA PHE A 586 -29.89 45.42 -2.42
C PHE A 586 -30.50 44.58 -1.28
N ASN A 587 -30.61 45.14 -0.08
CA ASN A 587 -31.15 44.40 1.08
C ASN A 587 -32.67 44.23 1.04
N THR A 588 -33.41 45.10 0.34
CA THR A 588 -34.86 44.99 0.14
C THR A 588 -35.22 44.40 -1.23
N ASN A 589 -34.31 43.61 -1.82
CA ASN A 589 -34.49 43.10 -3.16
C ASN A 589 -35.73 42.20 -3.30
N THR A 590 -36.35 42.23 -4.49
CA THR A 590 -37.49 41.39 -4.85
C THR A 590 -37.09 40.12 -5.59
N ASN A 591 -35.80 39.94 -5.88
CA ASN A 591 -35.24 38.84 -6.67
C ASN A 591 -34.63 37.72 -5.79
N ASN A 592 -34.91 37.75 -4.48
CA ASN A 592 -34.52 36.75 -3.47
C ASN A 592 -33.01 36.46 -3.35
N TYR A 593 -32.13 37.37 -3.76
CA TYR A 593 -30.70 37.21 -3.47
C TYR A 593 -30.38 37.57 -2.00
N PRO A 594 -29.32 36.99 -1.40
CA PRO A 594 -29.01 37.16 0.03
C PRO A 594 -28.82 38.62 0.44
N ALA A 595 -29.51 39.05 1.50
CA ALA A 595 -29.33 40.38 2.10
C ALA A 595 -28.09 40.42 2.99
N TYR A 596 -27.44 41.58 3.06
CA TYR A 596 -26.29 41.79 3.90
C TYR A 596 -26.66 42.05 5.36
N GLY A 597 -26.01 41.31 6.27
CA GLY A 597 -26.01 41.57 7.70
C GLY A 597 -24.63 42.04 8.17
N PHE A 598 -24.56 43.18 8.83
CA PHE A 598 -23.29 43.73 9.32
C PHE A 598 -22.66 42.88 10.42
N THR A 599 -21.40 42.51 10.19
CA THR A 599 -20.54 41.91 11.22
C THR A 599 -19.34 42.83 11.48
N LYS A 600 -19.09 43.12 12.75
CA LYS A 600 -17.93 43.95 13.13
C LYS A 600 -16.63 43.26 12.69
N GLY A 601 -15.86 43.95 11.86
CA GLY A 601 -14.61 43.43 11.29
C GLY A 601 -14.67 43.20 9.78
N ASP A 602 -15.86 43.30 9.17
CA ASP A 602 -16.03 43.26 7.72
C ASP A 602 -15.27 44.39 7.01
N ARG A 603 -14.91 44.16 5.75
CA ARG A 603 -14.23 45.11 4.87
C ARG A 603 -15.00 45.28 3.58
N ILE A 604 -14.78 46.41 2.91
CA ILE A 604 -15.41 46.72 1.63
C ILE A 604 -14.38 47.24 0.64
N ARG A 605 -14.44 46.71 -0.57
CA ARG A 605 -13.63 47.09 -1.72
C ARG A 605 -14.51 47.87 -2.68
N LEU A 606 -14.17 49.14 -2.87
CA LEU A 606 -14.76 50.00 -3.88
C LEU A 606 -14.02 49.75 -5.18
N VAL A 607 -14.56 48.93 -6.06
CA VAL A 607 -13.91 48.57 -7.33
C VAL A 607 -13.93 49.76 -8.30
N GLY A 608 -15.03 50.51 -8.30
CA GLY A 608 -15.17 51.72 -9.10
C GLY A 608 -16.63 52.07 -9.36
N LYS A 609 -16.87 53.19 -10.05
CA LYS A 609 -18.20 53.54 -10.51
C LYS A 609 -18.63 52.60 -11.64
N TYR A 610 -19.87 52.14 -11.61
CA TYR A 610 -20.47 51.32 -12.66
C TYR A 610 -20.34 52.02 -14.04
N GLY A 611 -19.72 51.32 -15.01
CA GLY A 611 -19.46 51.83 -16.35
C GLY A 611 -18.27 52.80 -16.50
N ALA A 612 -17.44 52.98 -15.46
CA ALA A 612 -16.21 53.79 -15.50
C ALA A 612 -14.94 52.95 -15.30
N ALA A 613 -13.77 53.56 -15.54
CA ALA A 613 -12.46 52.93 -15.31
C ALA A 613 -12.31 52.44 -13.86
N VAL A 614 -11.69 51.27 -13.69
CA VAL A 614 -11.50 50.62 -12.40
C VAL A 614 -10.43 51.33 -11.59
N SER A 615 -10.71 51.52 -10.30
CA SER A 615 -9.72 51.89 -9.31
C SER A 615 -10.18 51.35 -7.96
N VAL A 616 -9.49 50.32 -7.46
CA VAL A 616 -9.94 49.59 -6.28
C VAL A 616 -9.41 50.23 -5.00
N LEU A 617 -10.31 50.57 -4.08
CA LEU A 617 -9.98 50.99 -2.71
C LEU A 617 -10.53 49.98 -1.70
N ASP A 618 -9.67 49.39 -0.87
CA ASP A 618 -10.05 48.49 0.23
C ASP A 618 -10.03 49.23 1.59
N VAL A 619 -11.19 49.35 2.24
CA VAL A 619 -11.36 50.03 3.53
C VAL A 619 -12.14 49.16 4.53
N PRO A 620 -11.91 49.34 5.85
CA PRO A 620 -12.72 48.68 6.86
C PRO A 620 -14.17 49.19 6.83
N LEU A 621 -15.14 48.30 7.01
CA LEU A 621 -16.53 48.68 7.19
C LEU A 621 -16.78 49.03 8.67
N ILE A 622 -17.23 50.26 8.91
CA ILE A 622 -17.38 50.80 10.28
C ILE A 622 -18.71 50.37 10.90
N ASP A 623 -19.81 50.53 10.14
CA ASP A 623 -21.16 50.23 10.60
C ASP A 623 -22.15 50.12 9.43
N LEU A 624 -23.31 49.50 9.68
CA LEU A 624 -24.49 49.57 8.82
C LEU A 624 -25.54 50.44 9.51
N VAL A 625 -25.65 51.69 9.06
CA VAL A 625 -26.51 52.69 9.68
C VAL A 625 -27.88 52.74 9.01
N ILE A 626 -28.92 53.01 9.79
CA ILE A 626 -30.31 53.11 9.31
C ILE A 626 -30.82 54.50 9.62
N ASP A 627 -31.30 55.23 8.61
CA ASP A 627 -31.88 56.57 8.76
C ASP A 627 -30.95 57.59 9.49
N GLU A 628 -29.63 57.49 9.29
CA GLU A 628 -28.63 58.32 9.99
C GLU A 628 -28.67 59.78 9.50
N LYS A 629 -28.52 60.74 10.43
CA LYS A 629 -28.37 62.17 10.09
C LYS A 629 -26.90 62.54 9.99
N ILE A 630 -26.48 63.02 8.81
CA ILE A 630 -25.13 63.55 8.58
C ILE A 630 -25.03 64.99 9.13
N GLN A 631 -23.97 65.29 9.89
CA GLN A 631 -23.84 66.57 10.58
C GLN A 631 -23.57 67.77 9.64
N ASN A 632 -22.84 67.57 8.54
CA ASN A 632 -22.37 68.67 7.68
C ASN A 632 -23.41 69.18 6.65
N ASN A 633 -24.42 68.38 6.29
CA ASN A 633 -25.40 68.72 5.23
C ASN A 633 -26.85 68.83 5.70
N ALA A 634 -27.15 68.54 6.98
CA ALA A 634 -28.52 68.39 7.50
C ALA A 634 -29.40 67.41 6.67
N VAL A 635 -28.76 66.50 5.93
CA VAL A 635 -29.40 65.46 5.13
C VAL A 635 -29.61 64.23 6.01
N THR A 636 -30.82 63.70 6.00
CA THR A 636 -31.12 62.40 6.59
C THR A 636 -30.92 61.34 5.52
N LEU A 637 -30.00 60.41 5.74
CA LEU A 637 -29.78 59.25 4.87
C LEU A 637 -30.91 58.24 5.09
N THR A 638 -32.03 58.39 4.38
CA THR A 638 -33.14 57.44 4.49
C THR A 638 -32.72 56.06 3.98
N GLY A 639 -33.05 54.99 4.71
CA GLY A 639 -32.72 53.61 4.34
C GLY A 639 -31.49 53.05 5.07
N GLN A 640 -30.90 51.99 4.52
CA GLN A 640 -29.74 51.29 5.05
C GLN A 640 -28.46 51.70 4.30
N TRP A 641 -27.48 52.21 5.04
CA TRP A 641 -26.25 52.76 4.47
C TRP A 641 -25.01 52.14 5.12
N LEU A 642 -24.04 51.75 4.31
CA LEU A 642 -22.72 51.30 4.76
C LEU A 642 -21.85 52.50 5.07
N LYS A 643 -21.33 52.57 6.31
CA LYS A 643 -20.44 53.62 6.79
C LYS A 643 -18.98 53.17 6.69
N VAL A 644 -18.17 53.94 5.97
CA VAL A 644 -16.75 53.67 5.71
C VAL A 644 -15.89 54.89 6.05
N PRO A 645 -14.58 54.75 6.31
CA PRO A 645 -13.68 55.90 6.44
C PRO A 645 -13.65 56.73 5.17
N TYR A 646 -13.64 58.05 5.31
CA TYR A 646 -13.53 58.95 4.17
C TYR A 646 -12.13 58.93 3.56
N ASP A 647 -12.05 58.59 2.27
CA ASP A 647 -10.85 58.75 1.45
C ASP A 647 -11.06 59.88 0.44
N ALA A 648 -10.18 60.89 0.46
CA ALA A 648 -10.32 62.07 -0.39
C ALA A 648 -10.11 61.78 -1.89
N ALA A 649 -9.34 60.76 -2.25
CA ALA A 649 -9.08 60.41 -3.65
C ALA A 649 -10.29 59.73 -4.30
N TYR A 650 -11.00 58.88 -3.55
CA TYR A 650 -12.11 58.09 -4.06
C TYR A 650 -13.48 58.72 -3.77
N MET A 651 -13.64 59.30 -2.58
CA MET A 651 -14.95 59.71 -2.06
C MET A 651 -15.20 61.22 -2.21
N ALA A 652 -14.28 62.02 -2.76
CA ALA A 652 -14.52 63.45 -3.00
C ALA A 652 -15.78 63.73 -3.83
N VAL A 653 -16.16 62.82 -4.72
CA VAL A 653 -17.36 62.93 -5.57
C VAL A 653 -18.65 62.42 -4.92
N PHE A 654 -18.59 61.78 -3.74
CA PHE A 654 -19.78 61.21 -3.09
C PHE A 654 -20.79 62.30 -2.73
N GLY A 655 -22.09 62.03 -2.90
CA GLY A 655 -23.15 63.01 -2.67
C GLY A 655 -23.27 64.12 -3.72
N THR A 656 -22.59 63.99 -4.87
CA THR A 656 -22.75 64.89 -6.03
C THR A 656 -23.56 64.21 -7.14
N GLY A 657 -24.37 64.99 -7.87
CA GLY A 657 -25.27 64.46 -8.90
C GLY A 657 -24.53 63.63 -9.97
N GLY A 658 -25.03 62.42 -10.24
CA GLY A 658 -24.46 61.51 -11.22
C GLY A 658 -23.31 60.63 -10.72
N ASN A 659 -22.95 60.67 -9.43
CA ASN A 659 -21.92 59.81 -8.81
C ASN A 659 -22.49 58.76 -7.86
N ASN A 660 -23.70 58.31 -8.19
CA ASN A 660 -24.33 57.13 -7.63
C ASN A 660 -23.86 55.89 -8.42
N ASN A 661 -24.09 54.67 -7.91
CA ASN A 661 -23.78 53.40 -8.59
C ASN A 661 -22.31 52.97 -8.51
N TRP A 662 -21.80 52.76 -7.29
CA TRP A 662 -20.47 52.18 -7.08
C TRP A 662 -20.56 50.66 -7.04
N TYR A 663 -19.75 50.00 -7.87
CA TYR A 663 -19.54 48.56 -7.84
C TYR A 663 -18.62 48.23 -6.66
N CYS A 664 -19.17 47.50 -5.71
CA CYS A 664 -18.57 47.23 -4.42
C CYS A 664 -18.54 45.72 -4.16
N GLU A 665 -17.46 45.26 -3.55
CA GLU A 665 -17.39 43.94 -2.93
C GLU A 665 -17.30 44.12 -1.43
N GLN A 666 -18.20 43.50 -0.68
CA GLN A 666 -18.07 43.39 0.77
C GLN A 666 -17.62 41.98 1.12
N TYR A 667 -16.66 41.88 2.03
CA TYR A 667 -16.11 40.59 2.46
C TYR A 667 -15.77 40.57 3.96
N THR A 668 -15.78 39.37 4.52
CA THR A 668 -15.33 39.12 5.89
C THR A 668 -13.91 38.56 5.84
N PRO A 669 -12.89 39.25 6.40
CA PRO A 669 -11.52 38.80 6.35
C PRO A 669 -11.29 37.52 7.18
N VAL A 670 -10.40 36.65 6.70
CA VAL A 670 -9.96 35.45 7.44
C VAL A 670 -8.96 35.84 8.54
N LEU A 671 -8.99 35.13 9.66
CA LEU A 671 -7.99 35.29 10.72
C LEU A 671 -6.67 34.64 10.28
N ASN A 672 -5.55 35.34 10.50
CA ASN A 672 -4.23 34.77 10.19
C ASN A 672 -4.00 33.46 10.96
N SER A 673 -3.68 32.40 10.22
CA SER A 673 -3.18 31.13 10.74
C SER A 673 -1.70 30.95 10.39
N GLU A 674 -0.96 30.25 11.24
CA GLU A 674 0.39 29.81 10.91
C GLU A 674 0.33 28.77 9.77
N GLU A 675 1.30 28.78 8.86
CA GLU A 675 1.29 27.90 7.68
C GLU A 675 1.31 26.41 8.04
N SER A 676 1.97 26.05 9.15
CA SER A 676 1.99 24.68 9.69
C SER A 676 0.64 24.17 10.20
N GLN A 677 -0.35 25.06 10.36
CA GLN A 677 -1.70 24.72 10.81
C GLN A 677 -2.71 24.68 9.65
N LEU A 678 -2.28 24.94 8.41
CA LEU A 678 -3.17 24.91 7.25
C LEU A 678 -3.61 23.48 6.94
N VAL A 679 -4.91 23.31 6.75
CA VAL A 679 -5.51 22.10 6.20
C VAL A 679 -5.63 22.29 4.69
N PHE A 680 -5.13 21.34 3.92
CA PHE A 680 -5.21 21.34 2.47
C PHE A 680 -6.27 20.34 2.01
N TYR A 681 -7.00 20.68 0.95
CA TYR A 681 -8.07 19.86 0.40
C TYR A 681 -7.78 19.53 -1.07
N GLU A 682 -8.09 18.32 -1.47
CA GLU A 682 -8.24 17.98 -2.90
C GLU A 682 -9.32 18.85 -3.54
N PHE A 683 -9.19 19.17 -4.82
CA PHE A 683 -10.20 19.95 -5.56
C PHE A 683 -10.44 19.43 -6.99
N GLY A 684 -10.14 18.13 -7.21
CA GLY A 684 -10.38 17.43 -8.47
C GLY A 684 -9.21 17.48 -9.47
N GLU A 685 -8.02 17.85 -9.01
CA GLU A 685 -6.79 17.93 -9.82
C GLU A 685 -5.80 16.81 -9.43
N SER A 686 -6.03 15.59 -9.92
CA SER A 686 -5.17 14.42 -9.70
C SER A 686 -4.66 13.86 -11.02
N TYR A 687 -3.38 13.48 -11.06
CA TYR A 687 -2.64 13.11 -12.27
C TYR A 687 -1.76 11.88 -12.02
N ASN A 688 -1.34 11.19 -13.09
CA ASN A 688 -0.49 10.01 -12.97
C ASN A 688 1.01 10.38 -12.92
N VAL A 689 1.82 9.46 -12.40
CA VAL A 689 3.26 9.47 -12.59
C VAL A 689 3.59 8.49 -13.71
N ILE A 690 4.23 8.99 -14.76
CA ILE A 690 4.63 8.16 -15.90
C ILE A 690 5.95 7.47 -15.55
N ASN A 691 6.10 6.20 -15.96
CA ASN A 691 7.25 5.34 -15.63
C ASN A 691 7.54 5.24 -14.12
N TRP A 692 6.50 5.27 -13.29
CA TRP A 692 6.60 5.11 -11.84
C TRP A 692 7.38 3.84 -11.46
N GLY A 693 8.00 3.84 -10.27
CA GLY A 693 8.85 2.74 -9.81
C GLY A 693 10.23 2.64 -10.48
N THR A 694 10.50 3.46 -11.51
CA THR A 694 11.78 3.46 -12.24
C THR A 694 12.60 4.74 -12.00
N ALA A 695 13.87 4.73 -12.42
CA ALA A 695 14.70 5.93 -12.39
C ALA A 695 14.22 7.02 -13.37
N GLU A 696 13.45 6.66 -14.40
CA GLU A 696 12.98 7.52 -15.50
C GLU A 696 11.54 8.05 -15.27
N ARG A 697 11.11 8.15 -14.02
CA ARG A 697 9.78 8.66 -13.65
C ARG A 697 9.63 10.17 -13.88
N TYR A 698 8.46 10.60 -14.33
CA TYR A 698 8.13 12.02 -14.54
C TYR A 698 6.65 12.31 -14.29
N HIS A 699 6.35 13.57 -13.96
CA HIS A 699 4.97 14.04 -13.76
C HIS A 699 4.20 14.09 -15.08
N GLU A 700 2.98 13.54 -15.10
CA GLU A 700 1.98 13.87 -16.12
C GLU A 700 1.44 15.27 -15.87
N GLY A 701 1.51 16.16 -16.86
CA GLY A 701 0.99 17.51 -16.76
C GLY A 701 -0.32 17.68 -17.49
N ASN A 702 -1.15 18.62 -17.04
CA ASN A 702 -2.41 18.94 -17.69
C ASN A 702 -2.18 19.55 -19.10
N VAL A 703 -1.16 20.38 -19.22
CA VAL A 703 -0.80 21.03 -20.49
C VAL A 703 0.38 20.34 -21.16
N GLN A 704 1.40 20.03 -20.37
CA GLN A 704 2.64 19.42 -20.85
C GLN A 704 3.20 18.47 -19.80
N ASN A 705 3.57 17.26 -20.22
CA ASN A 705 4.26 16.30 -19.37
C ASN A 705 5.72 16.72 -19.13
N GLN A 706 6.24 16.41 -17.94
CA GLN A 706 7.64 16.60 -17.64
C GLN A 706 8.52 15.70 -18.53
N THR A 707 9.69 16.20 -18.91
CA THR A 707 10.75 15.41 -19.54
C THR A 707 12.07 15.66 -18.82
N ALA A 708 13.16 15.05 -19.28
CA ALA A 708 14.49 15.29 -18.68
C ALA A 708 14.97 16.76 -18.75
N ILE A 709 14.36 17.59 -19.61
CA ILE A 709 14.78 18.98 -19.85
C ILE A 709 13.62 20.01 -19.81
N GLN A 710 12.38 19.56 -19.63
CA GLN A 710 11.19 20.42 -19.63
C GLN A 710 10.32 20.13 -18.40
N PRO A 711 9.75 21.15 -17.76
CA PRO A 711 8.82 20.97 -16.63
C PRO A 711 7.50 20.34 -17.06
N ALA A 712 6.79 19.77 -16.09
CA ALA A 712 5.36 19.54 -16.23
C ALA A 712 4.60 20.84 -15.95
N ILE A 713 3.63 21.18 -16.81
CA ILE A 713 2.89 22.45 -16.75
C ILE A 713 1.42 22.18 -16.36
N PHE A 714 0.95 22.91 -15.34
CA PHE A 714 -0.42 22.86 -14.83
C PHE A 714 -1.06 24.23 -14.87
N ASN A 715 -2.29 24.29 -15.41
CA ASN A 715 -3.05 25.51 -15.60
C ASN A 715 -4.38 25.40 -14.86
N PHE A 716 -4.58 26.21 -13.82
CA PHE A 716 -5.77 26.20 -12.97
C PHE A 716 -6.59 27.48 -13.13
N ALA A 717 -7.70 27.37 -13.87
CA ALA A 717 -8.67 28.44 -14.10
C ALA A 717 -9.92 28.36 -13.20
N ARG A 718 -10.22 27.17 -12.67
CA ARG A 718 -11.41 26.90 -11.85
C ARG A 718 -11.07 27.08 -10.37
N GLY A 719 -11.57 28.15 -9.77
CA GLY A 719 -11.44 28.41 -8.34
C GLY A 719 -12.69 28.03 -7.53
N ASP A 720 -12.86 28.71 -6.40
CA ASP A 720 -13.94 28.55 -5.43
C ASP A 720 -15.06 29.59 -5.55
N TYR A 721 -15.04 30.42 -6.59
CA TYR A 721 -16.06 31.43 -6.89
C TYR A 721 -16.62 31.22 -8.30
N TYR A 722 -17.70 31.92 -8.63
CA TYR A 722 -18.35 31.88 -9.93
C TYR A 722 -18.54 33.30 -10.48
N ILE A 723 -18.04 33.55 -11.70
CA ILE A 723 -18.39 34.74 -12.49
C ILE A 723 -19.77 34.48 -13.11
N ARG A 724 -20.74 35.35 -12.84
CA ARG A 724 -22.09 35.27 -13.43
C ARG A 724 -22.76 36.64 -13.50
N GLN A 725 -23.93 36.70 -14.14
CA GLN A 725 -24.73 37.92 -14.22
C GLN A 725 -25.86 37.91 -13.19
N ARG A 726 -26.06 39.04 -12.51
CA ARG A 726 -27.18 39.25 -11.57
C ARG A 726 -27.94 40.50 -11.93
N ASN A 727 -29.27 40.42 -11.90
CA ASN A 727 -30.13 41.58 -12.11
C ASN A 727 -30.22 42.42 -10.82
N GLN A 728 -29.51 43.55 -10.78
CA GLN A 728 -29.44 44.44 -9.61
C GLN A 728 -30.05 45.82 -9.88
N PRO A 729 -30.67 46.45 -8.87
CA PRO A 729 -31.13 47.83 -8.97
C PRO A 729 -29.94 48.79 -9.07
N ILE A 730 -29.97 49.69 -10.05
CA ILE A 730 -28.93 50.70 -10.30
C ILE A 730 -29.43 52.13 -10.03
N THR A 731 -30.58 52.28 -9.36
CA THR A 731 -31.16 53.56 -8.97
C THR A 731 -31.88 53.44 -7.64
N ASP A 732 -31.96 54.53 -6.89
CA ASP A 732 -32.59 54.64 -5.57
C ASP A 732 -34.09 54.26 -5.53
N ASN A 733 -34.77 54.17 -6.69
CA ASN A 733 -36.21 53.95 -6.79
C ASN A 733 -36.63 52.49 -7.11
N LEU A 734 -35.68 51.53 -7.14
CA LEU A 734 -35.93 50.12 -7.48
C LEU A 734 -36.53 49.84 -8.87
N GLN A 735 -36.73 50.86 -9.72
CA GLN A 735 -37.44 50.71 -11.00
C GLN A 735 -36.53 50.44 -12.20
N THR A 736 -35.24 50.78 -12.10
CA THR A 736 -34.25 50.50 -13.14
C THR A 736 -33.27 49.48 -12.63
N THR A 737 -33.36 48.26 -13.18
CA THR A 737 -32.40 47.18 -12.92
C THR A 737 -31.51 46.97 -14.14
N ALA A 738 -30.28 46.51 -13.90
CA ALA A 738 -29.35 46.13 -14.96
C ALA A 738 -28.79 44.73 -14.66
N LEU A 739 -28.44 43.99 -15.72
CA LEU A 739 -27.63 42.79 -15.60
C LEU A 739 -26.18 43.22 -15.34
N ILE A 740 -25.65 42.84 -14.18
CA ILE A 740 -24.31 43.20 -13.74
C ILE A 740 -23.51 41.92 -13.55
N TRP A 741 -22.28 41.92 -14.04
CA TRP A 741 -21.35 40.84 -13.75
C TRP A 741 -20.93 40.88 -12.28
N ILE A 742 -21.01 39.74 -11.62
CA ILE A 742 -20.63 39.56 -10.23
C ILE A 742 -19.74 38.33 -10.09
N ILE A 743 -19.00 38.29 -8.99
CA ILE A 743 -18.22 37.13 -8.57
C ILE A 743 -18.83 36.65 -7.25
N ASP A 744 -19.35 35.44 -7.21
CA ASP A 744 -20.11 34.93 -6.06
C ASP A 744 -19.71 33.49 -5.76
N GLU A 745 -19.81 33.08 -4.49
CA GLU A 745 -19.55 31.70 -4.07
C GLU A 745 -20.65 30.73 -4.53
N SER A 746 -21.81 31.28 -4.92
CA SER A 746 -22.99 30.55 -5.34
C SER A 746 -23.10 30.50 -6.87
N VAL A 747 -23.37 29.31 -7.41
CA VAL A 747 -23.64 29.08 -8.83
C VAL A 747 -24.89 29.84 -9.30
N SER A 748 -25.91 29.98 -8.43
CA SER A 748 -27.18 30.66 -8.72
C SER A 748 -27.80 31.25 -7.44
N ASP A 749 -28.52 32.37 -7.57
CA ASP A 749 -29.30 32.94 -6.46
C ASP A 749 -30.67 32.26 -6.27
N LYS A 750 -31.12 31.44 -7.23
CA LYS A 750 -32.49 30.87 -7.21
C LYS A 750 -32.64 29.72 -6.24
N TYR A 751 -31.55 29.04 -5.94
CA TYR A 751 -31.50 27.88 -5.06
C TYR A 751 -30.19 27.84 -4.30
N LEU A 752 -30.16 27.00 -3.28
CA LEU A 752 -28.97 26.78 -2.47
C LEU A 752 -27.83 26.20 -3.33
N SER A 753 -26.78 27.00 -3.55
CA SER A 753 -25.71 26.62 -4.49
C SER A 753 -24.33 27.14 -4.11
N LYS A 754 -24.15 27.65 -2.88
CA LYS A 754 -22.84 28.06 -2.36
C LYS A 754 -21.98 26.82 -2.09
N VAL A 755 -20.88 26.70 -2.82
CA VAL A 755 -19.93 25.58 -2.72
C VAL A 755 -18.49 26.03 -2.92
N THR A 756 -17.59 25.51 -2.09
CA THR A 756 -16.14 25.76 -2.16
C THR A 756 -15.36 24.74 -2.98
N ASN A 757 -16.00 23.73 -3.58
CA ASN A 757 -15.38 22.66 -4.40
C ASN A 757 -14.16 21.99 -3.73
N ILE A 758 -14.34 21.52 -2.49
CA ILE A 758 -13.32 20.83 -1.69
C ILE A 758 -13.60 19.33 -1.55
N GLY A 759 -12.54 18.53 -1.51
CA GLY A 759 -12.54 17.07 -1.40
C GLY A 759 -12.01 16.59 -0.06
N ARG A 760 -11.12 15.59 -0.08
CA ARG A 760 -10.55 15.00 1.14
C ARG A 760 -9.51 15.94 1.78
N PRO A 761 -9.44 16.03 3.12
CA PRO A 761 -8.49 16.88 3.82
C PRO A 761 -7.13 16.20 4.04
N PHE A 762 -6.07 16.99 4.03
CA PHE A 762 -4.68 16.60 4.30
C PHE A 762 -4.00 17.63 5.19
N LEU A 763 -2.98 17.18 5.93
CA LEU A 763 -2.15 18.00 6.80
C LEU A 763 -0.70 17.97 6.31
N VAL A 764 0.03 19.04 6.59
CA VAL A 764 1.48 19.07 6.42
C VAL A 764 2.09 18.29 7.59
N ASP A 765 2.74 17.16 7.28
CA ASP A 765 3.56 16.43 8.25
C ASP A 765 5.04 16.76 8.01
N GLU A 766 5.66 17.44 8.97
CA GLU A 766 7.09 17.76 8.93
C GLU A 766 7.96 16.55 9.26
N TYR A 767 7.41 15.55 9.98
CA TYR A 767 8.13 14.41 10.51
C TYR A 767 7.80 13.10 9.76
N ALA A 768 7.18 13.18 8.59
CA ALA A 768 6.85 12.03 7.76
C ALA A 768 8.13 11.24 7.42
N LYS A 769 8.16 9.99 7.87
CA LYS A 769 9.27 9.06 7.64
C LYS A 769 8.81 7.61 7.57
N LYS A 770 9.52 6.80 6.80
CA LYS A 770 9.38 5.35 6.84
C LYS A 770 9.99 4.82 8.12
N THR A 771 9.19 4.16 8.95
CA THR A 771 9.61 3.66 10.27
C THR A 771 9.23 2.20 10.44
N PHE A 772 10.18 1.42 10.97
CA PHE A 772 9.93 0.07 11.46
C PHE A 772 9.43 0.14 12.91
N TYR A 773 8.17 -0.23 13.12
CA TYR A 773 7.50 -0.31 14.41
C TYR A 773 7.56 -1.75 14.93
N SER A 774 8.64 -2.07 15.61
CA SER A 774 8.99 -3.45 15.92
C SER A 774 8.09 -4.13 16.95
N THR A 775 7.41 -3.36 17.81
CA THR A 775 6.44 -3.84 18.81
C THR A 775 4.99 -3.49 18.49
N GLN A 776 4.73 -2.90 17.32
CA GLN A 776 3.36 -2.58 16.92
C GLN A 776 2.72 -3.77 16.21
N SER A 777 1.43 -3.97 16.48
CA SER A 777 0.56 -4.88 15.75
C SER A 777 -0.68 -4.16 15.23
N ARG A 778 -1.24 -4.63 14.11
CA ARG A 778 -2.45 -4.09 13.47
C ARG A 778 -3.30 -5.22 12.92
N TRP A 779 -4.61 -5.07 12.97
CA TRP A 779 -5.54 -6.09 12.48
C TRP A 779 -6.62 -5.53 11.54
N SER A 780 -7.08 -6.39 10.64
CA SER A 780 -8.11 -6.10 9.66
C SER A 780 -9.51 -6.13 10.27
N LEU A 781 -10.52 -5.88 9.43
CA LEU A 781 -11.89 -6.33 9.69
C LEU A 781 -12.08 -7.80 9.26
N GLU A 782 -13.29 -8.31 9.44
CA GLU A 782 -13.61 -9.72 9.28
C GLU A 782 -14.07 -10.11 7.87
N TYR A 783 -13.79 -11.35 7.49
CA TYR A 783 -14.52 -12.06 6.45
C TYR A 783 -15.80 -12.67 7.03
N GLN A 784 -16.94 -12.48 6.34
CA GLN A 784 -18.23 -13.02 6.75
C GLN A 784 -18.68 -14.16 5.81
N GLN A 785 -18.63 -15.38 6.33
CA GLN A 785 -18.95 -16.58 5.56
C GLN A 785 -20.41 -16.59 5.06
N ASN A 786 -20.63 -17.12 3.85
CA ASN A 786 -21.93 -17.17 3.16
C ASN A 786 -22.52 -15.79 2.81
N THR A 787 -21.68 -14.76 2.78
CA THR A 787 -22.01 -13.42 2.29
C THR A 787 -20.94 -12.99 1.29
N ASN A 788 -21.21 -11.93 0.53
CA ASN A 788 -20.21 -11.31 -0.35
C ASN A 788 -19.36 -10.25 0.39
N ILE A 789 -19.24 -10.35 1.72
CA ILE A 789 -18.52 -9.37 2.54
C ILE A 789 -17.14 -9.94 2.92
N ASN A 790 -16.11 -9.38 2.31
CA ASN A 790 -14.71 -9.66 2.62
C ASN A 790 -13.97 -8.36 2.93
N GLN A 791 -13.73 -8.09 4.21
CA GLN A 791 -13.04 -6.87 4.67
C GLN A 791 -11.64 -7.16 5.22
N THR A 792 -11.03 -8.27 4.83
CA THR A 792 -9.69 -8.68 5.30
C THR A 792 -8.56 -7.77 4.84
N ASN A 793 -8.79 -6.92 3.84
CA ASN A 793 -7.85 -5.86 3.43
C ASN A 793 -8.08 -4.51 4.12
N ARG A 794 -9.12 -4.40 4.96
CA ARG A 794 -9.53 -3.12 5.57
C ARG A 794 -8.80 -2.90 6.89
N PHE A 795 -7.91 -1.92 6.93
CA PHE A 795 -7.10 -1.58 8.09
C PHE A 795 -7.32 -0.13 8.49
N PHE A 796 -8.11 0.10 9.54
CA PHE A 796 -8.33 1.44 10.09
C PHE A 796 -7.13 1.94 10.89
N SER A 797 -6.97 3.26 10.95
CA SER A 797 -5.92 3.92 11.71
C SER A 797 -5.96 3.57 13.21
N SER A 798 -7.16 3.33 13.75
CA SER A 798 -7.43 2.98 15.15
C SER A 798 -7.17 1.51 15.50
N ASN A 799 -7.08 0.60 14.53
CA ASN A 799 -6.93 -0.84 14.79
C ASN A 799 -5.45 -1.21 14.97
N PHE A 800 -4.85 -0.73 16.05
CA PHE A 800 -3.48 -1.07 16.42
C PHE A 800 -3.30 -1.20 17.93
N ASP A 801 -2.27 -1.94 18.31
CA ASP A 801 -1.77 -1.98 19.68
C ASP A 801 -0.24 -2.03 19.69
N GLU A 802 0.37 -1.58 20.77
CA GLU A 802 1.82 -1.58 20.95
C GLU A 802 2.22 -2.26 22.26
N ILE A 803 3.10 -3.26 22.17
CA ILE A 803 3.57 -4.03 23.32
C ILE A 803 4.89 -3.51 23.87
N ASP A 804 5.34 -4.09 24.99
CA ASP A 804 6.56 -3.67 25.69
C ASP A 804 7.82 -3.76 24.79
N ARG A 805 8.40 -2.59 24.51
CA ARG A 805 9.64 -2.40 23.74
C ARG A 805 10.84 -3.06 24.40
N ALA A 806 10.87 -3.18 25.73
CA ALA A 806 12.01 -3.77 26.44
C ALA A 806 12.16 -5.29 26.17
N LYS A 807 11.10 -5.95 25.68
CA LYS A 807 11.12 -7.37 25.31
C LYS A 807 11.61 -7.63 23.87
N GLY A 808 11.88 -6.57 23.11
CA GLY A 808 12.37 -6.62 21.73
C GLY A 808 11.25 -6.77 20.70
N ASP A 809 11.63 -7.08 19.48
CA ASP A 809 10.73 -7.05 18.33
C ASP A 809 9.75 -8.22 18.36
N ILE A 810 8.59 -8.05 17.73
CA ILE A 810 7.66 -9.15 17.47
C ILE A 810 8.25 -10.03 16.38
N GLN A 811 8.40 -11.31 16.68
CA GLN A 811 9.03 -12.30 15.82
C GLN A 811 8.03 -13.34 15.29
N MET A 812 7.02 -13.75 16.04
CA MET A 812 6.05 -14.73 15.51
C MET A 812 4.73 -14.62 16.23
N PHE A 813 3.64 -14.81 15.49
CA PHE A 813 2.31 -15.01 16.03
C PHE A 813 1.88 -16.46 15.84
N LYS A 814 1.18 -16.99 16.85
CA LYS A 814 0.44 -18.25 16.76
C LYS A 814 -0.87 -18.17 17.52
N VAL A 815 -1.95 -18.65 16.93
CA VAL A 815 -3.22 -18.83 17.67
C VAL A 815 -3.16 -20.12 18.50
N TRP A 816 -3.58 -20.01 19.76
CA TRP A 816 -3.81 -21.15 20.64
C TRP A 816 -5.22 -21.06 21.24
N GLY A 817 -6.20 -21.65 20.55
CA GLY A 817 -7.61 -21.54 20.91
C GLY A 817 -8.11 -20.10 20.80
N ARG A 818 -8.44 -19.47 21.94
CA ARG A 818 -8.88 -18.06 22.01
C ARG A 818 -7.76 -17.09 22.40
N LEU A 819 -6.50 -17.52 22.31
CA LEU A 819 -5.35 -16.71 22.64
C LEU A 819 -4.49 -16.49 21.41
N LEU A 820 -4.04 -15.26 21.19
CA LEU A 820 -2.96 -14.97 20.27
C LEU A 820 -1.66 -14.97 21.07
N VAL A 821 -0.78 -15.92 20.79
CA VAL A 821 0.56 -16.02 21.39
C VAL A 821 1.53 -15.18 20.56
N VAL A 822 2.25 -14.29 21.24
CA VAL A 822 3.20 -13.35 20.68
C VAL A 822 4.61 -13.71 21.12
N PHE A 823 5.43 -14.20 20.20
CA PHE A 823 6.85 -14.47 20.45
C PHE A 823 7.66 -13.21 20.14
N GLN A 824 8.36 -12.67 21.13
CA GLN A 824 9.32 -11.58 20.97
C GLN A 824 10.76 -12.10 21.09
N ASN A 825 11.75 -11.24 20.81
CA ASN A 825 13.17 -11.60 20.98
C ASN A 825 13.50 -12.12 22.39
N ARG A 826 12.88 -11.59 23.46
CA ARG A 826 13.23 -11.92 24.86
C ARG A 826 12.08 -12.40 25.76
N ALA A 827 10.84 -12.42 25.26
CA ALA A 827 9.68 -12.87 26.03
C ALA A 827 8.61 -13.49 25.14
N VAL A 828 7.65 -14.18 25.77
CA VAL A 828 6.43 -14.66 25.11
C VAL A 828 5.21 -14.07 25.82
N GLY A 829 4.40 -13.31 25.08
CA GLY A 829 3.17 -12.69 25.55
C GLY A 829 1.93 -13.34 24.95
N LYS A 830 0.76 -13.03 25.52
CA LYS A 830 -0.54 -13.56 25.07
C LYS A 830 -1.60 -12.45 25.08
N TYR A 831 -2.35 -12.34 23.99
CA TYR A 831 -3.60 -11.58 23.93
C TYR A 831 -4.80 -12.52 23.99
N GLY A 832 -5.90 -12.05 24.58
CA GLY A 832 -7.20 -12.68 24.42
C GLY A 832 -7.85 -12.27 23.09
N ILE A 833 -8.39 -13.24 22.36
CA ILE A 833 -9.21 -13.01 21.16
C ILE A 833 -10.67 -12.93 21.61
N TYR A 834 -11.31 -11.78 21.41
CA TYR A 834 -12.62 -11.46 22.01
C TYR A 834 -12.63 -11.72 23.53
N ALA A 835 -11.51 -11.42 24.18
CA ALA A 835 -11.32 -11.58 25.61
C ALA A 835 -10.19 -10.68 26.13
N ARG A 836 -10.21 -10.41 27.42
CA ARG A 836 -9.20 -9.64 28.14
C ARG A 836 -8.76 -10.35 29.42
N PHE A 837 -7.51 -10.17 29.82
CA PHE A 837 -6.97 -10.57 31.10
C PHE A 837 -7.28 -9.52 32.17
N ILE A 838 -7.87 -9.98 33.28
CA ILE A 838 -8.16 -9.17 34.48
C ILE A 838 -7.47 -9.83 35.67
N GLN A 839 -6.80 -9.06 36.52
CA GLN A 839 -6.27 -9.58 37.78
C GLN A 839 -7.34 -9.57 38.87
N ASN A 840 -7.56 -10.72 39.51
CA ASN A 840 -8.43 -10.80 40.68
C ASN A 840 -7.73 -10.25 41.94
N ASN A 841 -8.45 -10.13 43.05
CA ASN A 841 -7.92 -9.62 44.33
C ASN A 841 -6.80 -10.51 44.94
N SER A 842 -6.60 -11.72 44.39
CA SER A 842 -5.52 -12.64 44.76
C SER A 842 -4.30 -12.54 43.84
N GLY A 843 -4.29 -11.58 42.90
CA GLY A 843 -3.19 -11.36 41.96
C GLY A 843 -3.08 -12.39 40.82
N GLN A 844 -4.12 -13.21 40.59
CA GLN A 844 -4.16 -14.13 39.46
C GLN A 844 -4.87 -13.50 38.27
N SER A 845 -4.26 -13.61 37.08
CA SER A 845 -4.86 -13.24 35.80
C SER A 845 -6.00 -14.20 35.44
N GLN A 846 -7.18 -13.68 35.14
CA GLN A 846 -8.36 -14.40 34.65
C GLN A 846 -8.76 -13.85 33.28
N LEU A 847 -9.09 -14.75 32.35
CA LEU A 847 -9.58 -14.37 31.02
C LEU A 847 -11.10 -14.13 31.06
N VAL A 848 -11.54 -12.96 30.60
CA VAL A 848 -12.95 -12.54 30.56
C VAL A 848 -13.32 -12.12 29.15
N THR A 849 -14.51 -12.46 28.67
CA THR A 849 -14.96 -12.16 27.29
C THR A 849 -15.20 -10.66 27.05
N THR A 850 -14.92 -10.20 25.83
CA THR A 850 -15.12 -8.82 25.35
C THR A 850 -15.73 -8.81 23.96
N ASN A 851 -16.29 -7.66 23.54
CA ASN A 851 -16.77 -7.45 22.17
C ASN A 851 -15.65 -6.98 21.21
N GLU A 852 -14.56 -6.44 21.75
CA GLU A 852 -13.38 -6.07 20.96
C GLU A 852 -12.54 -7.32 20.65
N ILE A 853 -12.10 -7.46 19.39
CA ILE A 853 -11.30 -8.59 18.92
C ILE A 853 -9.98 -8.70 19.69
N ILE A 854 -9.28 -7.59 19.87
CA ILE A 854 -8.08 -7.44 20.68
C ILE A 854 -8.32 -6.25 21.61
N THR A 855 -8.22 -6.46 22.92
CA THR A 855 -8.26 -5.37 23.89
C THR A 855 -6.88 -4.72 23.94
N THR A 856 -6.79 -3.43 23.61
CA THR A 856 -5.52 -2.68 23.57
C THR A 856 -4.84 -2.62 24.94
N ASN A 857 -3.51 -2.60 24.97
CA ASN A 857 -2.67 -2.59 26.18
C ASN A 857 -2.98 -3.74 27.17
N ASN A 858 -3.50 -4.89 26.70
CA ASN A 858 -3.91 -6.01 27.55
C ASN A 858 -3.15 -7.32 27.26
N ILE A 859 -1.84 -7.24 27.06
CA ILE A 859 -0.97 -8.40 26.91
C ILE A 859 -0.60 -9.01 28.27
N ASP A 860 -0.72 -10.34 28.41
CA ASP A 860 -0.26 -11.10 29.58
C ASP A 860 1.05 -11.85 29.21
N TYR A 861 2.13 -11.54 29.92
CA TYR A 861 3.43 -12.16 29.68
C TYR A 861 3.59 -13.45 30.46
N ALA A 862 4.00 -14.52 29.77
CA ALA A 862 4.33 -15.78 30.42
C ALA A 862 5.51 -15.57 31.39
N LYS A 863 5.46 -16.24 32.54
CA LYS A 863 6.52 -16.12 33.55
C LYS A 863 7.82 -16.73 33.04
N GLY A 864 8.88 -15.93 33.05
CA GLY A 864 10.21 -16.28 32.58
C GLY A 864 10.61 -15.42 31.38
N ASP A 865 11.85 -14.94 31.38
CA ASP A 865 12.38 -14.18 30.25
C ASP A 865 12.95 -15.16 29.22
N TYR A 866 12.13 -15.80 28.40
CA TYR A 866 12.60 -16.60 27.26
C TYR A 866 11.98 -16.05 25.98
N GLY A 867 12.77 -15.94 24.92
CA GLY A 867 12.31 -15.48 23.61
C GLY A 867 13.05 -16.16 22.49
N VAL A 868 12.69 -15.84 21.24
CA VAL A 868 13.18 -16.57 20.06
C VAL A 868 14.42 -15.92 19.41
N GLY A 869 14.93 -14.82 19.97
CA GLY A 869 15.93 -13.98 19.30
C GLY A 869 15.45 -13.61 17.89
N ASP A 870 16.34 -13.72 16.90
CA ASP A 870 15.99 -13.56 15.48
C ASP A 870 15.70 -14.91 14.77
N GLN A 871 15.62 -16.00 15.53
CA GLN A 871 15.43 -17.38 15.03
C GLN A 871 13.95 -17.76 15.03
N TYR A 872 13.12 -16.95 14.35
CA TYR A 872 11.66 -17.12 14.30
C TYR A 872 11.19 -18.43 13.66
N THR A 873 11.99 -19.03 12.78
CA THR A 873 11.73 -20.35 12.17
C THR A 873 11.86 -21.51 13.14
N SER A 874 12.36 -21.28 14.36
CA SER A 874 12.48 -22.30 15.40
C SER A 874 11.16 -22.60 16.12
N VAL A 875 10.14 -21.75 15.93
CA VAL A 875 8.83 -21.91 16.58
C VAL A 875 8.08 -23.07 15.94
N VAL A 876 7.79 -24.09 16.74
CA VAL A 876 7.10 -25.31 16.33
C VAL A 876 5.82 -25.49 17.12
N VAL A 877 4.75 -25.86 16.42
CA VAL A 877 3.47 -26.22 17.01
C VAL A 877 3.45 -27.72 17.25
N GLY A 878 3.34 -28.14 18.51
CA GLY A 878 3.08 -29.52 18.90
C GLY A 878 1.59 -29.77 19.08
N ALA A 879 1.23 -30.82 19.84
CA ALA A 879 -0.19 -31.17 20.04
C ALA A 879 -0.96 -30.13 20.88
N ASN A 880 -0.41 -29.73 22.03
CA ASN A 880 -1.01 -28.73 22.93
C ASN A 880 0.04 -27.76 23.50
N GLN A 881 1.22 -27.73 22.89
CA GLN A 881 2.36 -26.94 23.33
C GLN A 881 3.12 -26.36 22.15
N PHE A 882 3.86 -25.29 22.40
CA PHE A 882 4.80 -24.73 21.44
C PHE A 882 6.22 -25.02 21.89
N TYR A 883 7.11 -25.29 20.94
CA TYR A 883 8.55 -25.42 21.18
C TYR A 883 9.29 -24.32 20.42
N PHE A 884 10.37 -23.82 20.97
CA PHE A 884 11.24 -22.86 20.30
C PHE A 884 12.65 -22.89 20.88
N ALA A 885 13.60 -22.30 20.16
CA ALA A 885 14.96 -22.10 20.63
C ALA A 885 15.18 -20.65 21.04
N ASP A 886 15.73 -20.42 22.23
CA ASP A 886 16.29 -19.14 22.69
C ASP A 886 17.80 -19.17 22.42
N PRO A 887 18.30 -18.58 21.31
CA PRO A 887 19.72 -18.54 21.01
C PRO A 887 20.50 -17.65 22.00
N VAL A 888 19.86 -16.64 22.61
CA VAL A 888 20.52 -15.69 23.53
C VAL A 888 20.99 -16.41 24.79
N ARG A 889 20.16 -17.31 25.33
CA ARG A 889 20.54 -18.16 26.47
C ARG A 889 21.13 -19.50 26.07
N GLY A 890 20.81 -19.96 24.86
CA GLY A 890 21.15 -21.27 24.33
C GLY A 890 20.26 -22.38 24.89
N TYR A 891 18.97 -22.13 25.04
CA TYR A 891 18.02 -23.12 25.56
C TYR A 891 16.90 -23.41 24.57
N GLN A 892 16.52 -24.68 24.45
CA GLN A 892 15.20 -25.05 23.91
C GLN A 892 14.16 -24.95 25.01
N VAL A 893 13.02 -24.36 24.68
CA VAL A 893 11.94 -24.03 25.61
C VAL A 893 10.62 -24.57 25.10
N ARG A 894 9.84 -25.16 26.00
CA ARG A 894 8.45 -25.58 25.77
C ARG A 894 7.52 -24.59 26.45
N LEU A 895 6.55 -24.05 25.70
CA LEU A 895 5.40 -23.33 26.23
C LEU A 895 4.18 -24.25 26.25
N ALA A 896 3.68 -24.59 27.43
CA ALA A 896 2.43 -25.31 27.60
C ALA A 896 1.54 -24.61 28.66
N GLN A 897 0.50 -25.29 29.14
CA GLN A 897 -0.43 -24.71 30.13
C GLN A 897 0.25 -24.42 31.48
N ASP A 898 1.35 -25.14 31.79
CA ASP A 898 2.21 -24.94 32.96
C ASP A 898 3.15 -23.73 32.83
N GLY A 899 3.20 -23.09 31.66
CA GLY A 899 4.05 -21.95 31.36
C GLY A 899 5.27 -22.33 30.52
N LEU A 900 6.37 -21.58 30.69
CA LEU A 900 7.62 -21.78 29.97
C LEU A 900 8.52 -22.75 30.75
N THR A 901 8.93 -23.84 30.09
CA THR A 901 9.83 -24.87 30.64
C THR A 901 11.09 -24.97 29.78
N PRO A 902 12.30 -24.69 30.29
CA PRO A 902 13.56 -24.87 29.56
C PRO A 902 13.92 -26.37 29.48
N ILE A 903 13.45 -27.07 28.45
CA ILE A 903 13.61 -28.52 28.31
C ILE A 903 15.08 -28.95 28.21
N SER A 904 15.91 -28.15 27.53
CA SER A 904 17.35 -28.41 27.40
C SER A 904 18.09 -28.36 28.74
N GLU A 905 17.69 -27.49 29.66
CA GLU A 905 18.30 -27.38 30.99
C GLU A 905 17.87 -28.54 31.90
N LEU A 906 16.58 -28.90 31.86
CA LEU A 906 16.02 -29.92 32.73
C LEU A 906 16.44 -31.35 32.33
N TYR A 907 16.64 -31.59 31.03
CA TYR A 907 16.77 -32.93 30.46
C TYR A 907 18.12 -33.20 29.77
N LYS A 908 19.23 -32.80 30.42
CA LYS A 908 20.61 -33.20 30.06
C LYS A 908 21.12 -32.70 28.69
N GLY A 909 20.66 -31.52 28.26
CA GLY A 909 21.18 -30.78 27.11
C GLY A 909 21.81 -29.42 27.45
N GLN A 910 22.13 -29.17 28.73
CA GLN A 910 22.57 -27.87 29.24
C GLN A 910 23.95 -27.45 28.71
N PHE A 911 24.85 -28.38 28.44
CA PHE A 911 26.21 -28.05 28.00
C PHE A 911 26.38 -28.27 26.50
N TYR A 912 26.12 -29.48 26.01
CA TYR A 912 26.38 -29.81 24.61
C TYR A 912 25.40 -29.09 23.68
N ILE A 913 24.10 -29.32 23.84
CA ILE A 913 23.07 -28.71 22.96
C ILE A 913 23.09 -27.19 23.08
N ARG A 914 23.27 -26.64 24.29
CA ARG A 914 23.43 -25.20 24.50
C ARG A 914 24.55 -24.60 23.65
N SER A 915 25.70 -25.26 23.58
CA SER A 915 26.83 -24.78 22.78
C SER A 915 26.53 -24.72 21.29
N LEU A 916 25.59 -25.54 20.80
CA LEU A 916 25.16 -25.54 19.40
C LEU A 916 24.18 -24.41 19.05
N LEU A 917 23.41 -23.92 20.03
CA LEU A 917 22.38 -22.89 19.81
C LEU A 917 22.92 -21.46 19.91
N THR A 918 23.86 -21.21 20.82
CA THR A 918 24.40 -19.85 21.05
C THR A 918 25.09 -19.18 19.85
N PRO A 919 25.70 -19.90 18.88
CA PRO A 919 26.25 -19.28 17.68
C PRO A 919 25.19 -18.53 16.85
N TYR A 920 23.94 -18.99 16.82
CA TYR A 920 22.85 -18.40 16.02
C TYR A 920 22.38 -17.01 16.48
N ASN A 921 23.03 -16.41 17.49
CA ASN A 921 22.94 -14.97 17.77
C ASN A 921 23.67 -14.10 16.73
N LYS A 922 24.44 -14.72 15.83
CA LYS A 922 25.09 -14.07 14.70
C LYS A 922 24.56 -14.65 13.40
N THR A 923 24.66 -13.87 12.34
CA THR A 923 24.31 -14.31 10.99
C THR A 923 25.43 -15.16 10.40
N PHE A 924 25.15 -16.41 10.06
CA PHE A 924 26.06 -17.28 9.31
C PHE A 924 25.51 -17.48 7.90
N GLU A 925 26.37 -17.43 6.89
CA GLU A 925 25.96 -17.67 5.51
C GLU A 925 26.12 -19.15 5.16
N ARG A 926 25.08 -19.74 4.57
CA ARG A 926 25.13 -21.14 4.14
C ARG A 926 26.03 -21.26 2.89
N PRO A 927 26.73 -22.39 2.69
CA PRO A 927 27.48 -22.64 1.45
C PRO A 927 26.61 -22.61 0.19
N THR A 928 25.32 -22.91 0.33
CA THR A 928 24.33 -22.85 -0.74
C THR A 928 23.84 -21.42 -1.00
N GLY A 929 24.14 -20.45 -0.13
CA GLY A 929 23.56 -19.11 -0.08
C GLY A 929 22.39 -19.00 0.90
N GLY A 930 22.10 -17.77 1.35
CA GLY A 930 21.11 -17.48 2.39
C GLY A 930 21.66 -17.58 3.82
N THR A 931 20.93 -17.03 4.78
CA THR A 931 21.26 -17.13 6.21
C THR A 931 20.98 -18.53 6.76
N ALA A 932 21.88 -19.02 7.61
CA ALA A 932 21.72 -20.25 8.37
C ALA A 932 20.75 -20.03 9.54
N LYS A 933 19.83 -20.98 9.72
CA LYS A 933 18.68 -20.84 10.63
C LYS A 933 18.51 -22.06 11.52
N ILE A 934 17.75 -21.85 12.60
CA ILE A 934 17.18 -22.92 13.41
C ILE A 934 15.77 -23.20 12.90
N LEU A 935 15.53 -24.41 12.41
CA LEU A 935 14.21 -24.90 12.03
C LEU A 935 13.74 -25.95 13.03
N GLY A 936 12.46 -26.29 12.99
CA GLY A 936 11.97 -27.46 13.71
C GLY A 936 10.68 -28.02 13.14
N ALA A 937 10.38 -29.24 13.55
CA ALA A 937 9.14 -29.94 13.25
C ALA A 937 8.73 -30.78 14.47
N TYR A 938 7.44 -31.08 14.58
CA TYR A 938 6.93 -31.97 15.63
C TYR A 938 6.43 -33.25 14.99
N ASN A 939 7.02 -34.39 15.33
CA ASN A 939 6.57 -35.70 14.90
C ASN A 939 5.46 -36.19 15.83
N PHE A 940 4.22 -36.21 15.33
CA PHE A 940 3.06 -36.63 16.12
C PHE A 940 3.05 -38.14 16.43
N PHE A 941 3.66 -38.97 15.58
CA PHE A 941 3.69 -40.42 15.77
C PHE A 941 4.57 -40.83 16.97
N ASP A 942 5.80 -40.33 17.03
CA ASP A 942 6.76 -40.66 18.10
C ASP A 942 6.72 -39.65 19.28
N GLU A 943 5.89 -38.60 19.18
CA GLU A 943 5.80 -37.46 20.11
C GLU A 943 7.16 -36.75 20.31
N GLU A 944 7.81 -36.41 19.19
CA GLU A 944 9.17 -35.86 19.18
C GLU A 944 9.24 -34.44 18.59
N TYR A 945 9.82 -33.52 19.35
CA TYR A 945 10.26 -32.22 18.84
C TYR A 945 11.62 -32.37 18.16
N ILE A 946 11.64 -32.22 16.84
CA ILE A 946 12.85 -32.26 16.00
C ILE A 946 13.36 -30.84 15.82
N CYS A 947 14.64 -30.62 16.11
CA CYS A 947 15.34 -29.38 15.87
C CYS A 947 16.39 -29.59 14.79
N ILE A 948 16.45 -28.66 13.84
CA ILE A 948 17.39 -28.68 12.71
C ILE A 948 18.20 -27.38 12.77
N LEU A 949 19.50 -27.53 12.88
CA LEU A 949 20.49 -26.46 12.92
C LEU A 949 21.22 -26.46 11.58
N GLN A 950 21.05 -25.39 10.79
CA GLN A 950 21.73 -25.26 9.50
C GLN A 950 23.16 -24.76 9.69
N GLY A 951 24.12 -25.39 9.01
CA GLY A 951 25.53 -25.00 9.03
C GLY A 951 25.79 -23.75 8.19
N GLY A 952 26.90 -23.05 8.46
CA GLY A 952 27.27 -21.82 7.76
C GLY A 952 28.60 -21.23 8.21
N ILE A 953 29.00 -20.15 7.55
CA ILE A 953 30.30 -19.49 7.74
C ILE A 953 30.07 -18.01 8.11
N ASN A 954 30.80 -17.51 9.11
CA ASN A 954 30.90 -16.10 9.48
C ASN A 954 32.38 -15.75 9.71
N GLY A 955 33.00 -15.10 8.72
CA GLY A 955 34.45 -14.84 8.74
C GLY A 955 35.25 -16.14 8.79
N GLU A 956 36.09 -16.29 9.82
CA GLU A 956 36.89 -17.51 10.06
C GLU A 956 36.14 -18.58 10.88
N THR A 957 34.91 -18.28 11.35
CA THR A 957 34.12 -19.20 12.18
C THR A 957 33.15 -19.99 11.32
N THR A 958 33.15 -21.32 11.47
CA THR A 958 32.22 -22.24 10.80
C THR A 958 31.37 -22.97 11.84
N ILE A 959 30.09 -23.14 11.54
CA ILE A 959 29.17 -23.99 12.29
C ILE A 959 28.66 -25.13 11.40
N ASP A 960 28.49 -26.31 11.98
CA ASP A 960 28.07 -27.53 11.27
C ASP A 960 26.55 -27.73 11.29
N ASN A 961 26.05 -28.59 10.39
CA ASN A 961 24.65 -28.99 10.40
C ASN A 961 24.37 -30.02 11.51
N TYR A 962 23.29 -29.84 12.26
CA TYR A 962 22.83 -30.83 13.24
C TYR A 962 21.32 -31.01 13.16
N THR A 963 20.86 -32.25 13.29
CA THR A 963 19.44 -32.56 13.47
C THR A 963 19.29 -33.52 14.64
N PHE A 964 18.41 -33.21 15.58
CA PHE A 964 18.22 -34.02 16.79
C PHE A 964 16.81 -33.84 17.35
N SER A 965 16.34 -34.77 18.18
CA SER A 965 15.00 -34.73 18.75
C SER A 965 14.95 -34.82 20.27
N PHE A 966 13.93 -34.16 20.82
CA PHE A 966 13.47 -34.31 22.19
C PHE A 966 12.14 -35.09 22.19
N ASN A 967 12.06 -36.17 22.97
CA ASN A 967 10.85 -36.98 23.05
C ASN A 967 10.04 -36.61 24.30
N GLU A 968 8.79 -36.21 24.09
CA GLU A 968 7.91 -35.71 25.16
C GLU A 968 7.56 -36.83 26.16
N LYS A 969 7.28 -38.03 25.67
CA LYS A 969 6.92 -39.20 26.49
C LYS A 969 8.07 -39.68 27.37
N ARG A 970 9.30 -39.62 26.88
CA ARG A 970 10.50 -40.05 27.60
C ARG A 970 11.11 -38.96 28.46
N ASN A 971 10.70 -37.71 28.28
CA ASN A 971 11.30 -36.55 28.95
C ASN A 971 12.82 -36.51 28.76
N GLY A 972 13.27 -36.57 27.51
CA GLY A 972 14.70 -36.54 27.21
C GLY A 972 15.03 -36.54 25.73
N TYR A 973 16.27 -36.16 25.42
CA TYR A 973 16.80 -36.25 24.07
C TYR A 973 17.04 -37.70 23.66
N CYS A 974 16.73 -38.00 22.40
CA CYS A 974 16.76 -39.37 21.88
C CYS A 974 18.01 -39.66 21.06
N SER A 975 18.15 -39.00 19.91
CA SER A 975 19.15 -39.29 18.89
C SER A 975 19.47 -38.06 18.06
N PHE A 976 20.66 -38.04 17.48
CA PHE A 976 21.01 -37.21 16.34
C PHE A 976 20.62 -37.92 15.04
N TYR A 977 20.47 -37.16 13.96
CA TYR A 977 20.07 -37.64 12.65
C TYR A 977 20.95 -37.04 11.55
N THR A 978 21.29 -37.85 10.55
CA THR A 978 22.01 -37.40 9.34
C THR A 978 21.05 -36.93 8.26
N VAL A 979 20.00 -36.21 8.66
CA VAL A 979 18.99 -35.62 7.78
C VAL A 979 19.12 -34.11 7.90
N TYR A 980 19.58 -33.44 6.85
CA TYR A 980 19.79 -31.99 6.84
C TYR A 980 18.88 -31.35 5.77
N PRO A 981 17.58 -31.20 6.07
CA PRO A 981 16.62 -30.66 5.12
C PRO A 981 16.72 -29.13 5.03
N GLU A 982 16.20 -28.57 3.94
CA GLU A 982 15.97 -27.12 3.81
C GLU A 982 14.76 -26.66 4.60
N TRP A 983 13.74 -27.53 4.70
CA TRP A 983 12.53 -27.32 5.48
C TRP A 983 11.94 -28.67 5.91
N MET A 984 11.18 -28.70 7.00
CA MET A 984 10.51 -29.91 7.49
C MET A 984 9.19 -29.55 8.17
N LEU A 985 8.16 -30.37 7.98
CA LEU A 985 6.91 -30.31 8.74
C LEU A 985 6.37 -31.73 8.97
N SER A 986 5.35 -31.84 9.82
CA SER A 986 4.53 -33.03 9.95
C SER A 986 3.12 -32.74 9.45
N ALA A 987 2.59 -33.65 8.65
CA ALA A 987 1.17 -33.68 8.32
C ALA A 987 0.58 -34.95 8.94
N GLU A 988 -0.26 -34.75 9.96
CA GLU A 988 -0.68 -35.80 10.89
C GLU A 988 0.56 -36.55 11.44
N ASP A 989 0.56 -37.87 11.32
CA ASP A 989 1.58 -38.77 11.84
C ASP A 989 2.77 -38.98 10.88
N VAL A 990 2.83 -38.23 9.78
CA VAL A 990 3.86 -38.41 8.74
C VAL A 990 4.72 -37.15 8.60
N LEU A 991 6.04 -37.35 8.67
CA LEU A 991 7.03 -36.30 8.45
C LEU A 991 7.32 -36.11 6.95
N TYR A 992 7.41 -34.85 6.56
CA TYR A 992 7.80 -34.40 5.23
C TYR A 992 8.97 -33.43 5.32
N SER A 993 9.92 -33.55 4.40
CA SER A 993 11.09 -32.68 4.34
C SER A 993 11.44 -32.29 2.93
N TRP A 994 12.07 -31.14 2.75
CA TRP A 994 12.49 -30.64 1.44
C TRP A 994 14.01 -30.64 1.27
N LYS A 995 14.45 -30.93 0.05
CA LYS A 995 15.84 -30.83 -0.38
C LYS A 995 15.88 -30.48 -1.87
N ASP A 996 16.63 -29.44 -2.22
CA ASP A 996 16.75 -28.86 -3.56
C ASP A 996 15.37 -28.56 -4.19
N GLY A 997 14.44 -28.04 -3.37
CA GLY A 997 13.04 -27.77 -3.73
C GLY A 997 12.13 -29.01 -3.85
N GLN A 998 12.69 -30.22 -3.88
CA GLN A 998 11.95 -31.48 -3.97
C GLN A 998 11.44 -31.93 -2.60
N MET A 999 10.27 -32.57 -2.58
CA MET A 999 9.59 -33.03 -1.37
C MET A 999 9.90 -34.51 -1.10
N TYR A 1000 10.18 -34.85 0.15
CA TYR A 1000 10.46 -36.21 0.60
C TYR A 1000 9.56 -36.59 1.77
N VAL A 1001 9.03 -37.82 1.75
CA VAL A 1001 8.22 -38.39 2.82
C VAL A 1001 9.04 -39.40 3.62
N HIS A 1002 8.97 -39.33 4.96
CA HIS A 1002 9.74 -40.19 5.89
C HIS A 1002 9.01 -41.49 6.22
N ASN A 1003 8.77 -42.31 5.21
CA ASN A 1003 8.12 -43.61 5.34
C ASN A 1003 8.74 -44.69 4.44
N SER A 1004 10.03 -44.54 4.11
CA SER A 1004 10.72 -45.48 3.21
C SER A 1004 10.86 -46.87 3.85
N ASN A 1005 10.78 -47.91 3.00
CA ASN A 1005 11.14 -49.28 3.37
C ASN A 1005 12.65 -49.48 3.45
N THR A 1006 13.45 -48.56 2.89
CA THR A 1006 14.91 -48.54 3.06
C THR A 1006 15.25 -47.67 4.25
N TYR A 1007 15.78 -48.28 5.30
CA TYR A 1007 16.09 -47.59 6.55
C TYR A 1007 17.39 -46.77 6.42
N CYS A 1008 17.50 -45.67 7.19
CA CYS A 1008 18.67 -44.78 7.18
C CYS A 1008 19.10 -44.30 5.79
N ASN A 1009 18.19 -44.28 4.82
CA ASN A 1009 18.42 -43.70 3.50
C ASN A 1009 17.76 -42.33 3.45
N PHE A 1010 18.57 -41.27 3.31
CA PHE A 1010 18.06 -39.91 3.29
C PHE A 1010 18.58 -39.20 2.05
N PHE A 1011 17.64 -38.63 1.27
CA PHE A 1011 17.92 -37.92 0.03
C PHE A 1011 18.75 -38.77 -0.95
N GLY A 1012 18.46 -40.08 -1.00
CA GLY A 1012 19.13 -41.05 -1.87
C GLY A 1012 20.47 -41.57 -1.35
N LYS A 1013 21.01 -41.04 -0.24
CA LYS A 1013 22.26 -41.50 0.37
C LYS A 1013 21.98 -42.45 1.54
N GLN A 1014 22.64 -43.61 1.53
CA GLN A 1014 22.59 -44.57 2.63
C GLN A 1014 23.54 -44.14 3.77
N TYR A 1015 23.07 -44.22 5.00
CA TYR A 1015 23.83 -43.92 6.21
C TYR A 1015 23.85 -45.09 7.19
N ASP A 1016 24.75 -44.97 8.16
CA ASP A 1016 24.93 -45.89 9.27
C ASP A 1016 24.00 -45.52 10.43
N CYS A 1017 23.80 -46.46 11.35
CA CYS A 1017 23.08 -46.24 12.60
C CYS A 1017 23.97 -46.66 13.76
N SER A 1018 24.04 -45.87 14.83
CA SER A 1018 24.91 -46.18 15.97
C SER A 1018 24.39 -45.69 17.32
N ILE A 1019 24.85 -46.34 18.39
CA ILE A 1019 24.58 -45.95 19.77
C ILE A 1019 25.84 -46.15 20.63
N THR A 1020 26.18 -45.15 21.44
CA THR A 1020 27.34 -45.18 22.33
C THR A 1020 26.90 -45.36 23.77
N LEU A 1021 27.36 -46.43 24.41
CA LEU A 1021 27.00 -46.81 25.76
C LEU A 1021 28.22 -46.81 26.68
N VAL A 1022 28.03 -46.33 27.90
CA VAL A 1022 29.05 -46.44 28.97
C VAL A 1022 28.66 -47.51 29.98
N PHE A 1023 29.60 -48.37 30.36
CA PHE A 1023 29.43 -49.42 31.37
C PHE A 1023 30.31 -49.11 32.58
N THR A 1024 29.70 -48.81 33.73
CA THR A 1024 30.38 -48.22 34.90
C THR A 1024 30.21 -49.02 36.21
N ASN A 1025 29.19 -49.89 36.33
CA ASN A 1025 28.75 -50.44 37.62
C ASN A 1025 29.58 -51.67 38.09
N PRO A 1026 30.19 -51.68 39.30
CA PRO A 1026 30.28 -50.59 40.31
C PRO A 1026 31.48 -49.65 40.09
N LEU A 1027 31.30 -48.34 40.32
CA LEU A 1027 32.27 -47.28 39.95
C LEU A 1027 33.60 -47.32 40.71
N LEU A 1028 33.63 -47.81 41.95
CA LEU A 1028 34.83 -47.81 42.79
C LEU A 1028 35.81 -48.95 42.45
N GLU A 1029 35.42 -49.86 41.55
CA GLU A 1029 36.21 -51.03 41.22
C GLU A 1029 36.78 -50.91 39.81
N LYS A 1030 38.11 -51.02 39.72
CA LYS A 1030 38.81 -51.12 38.44
C LYS A 1030 38.62 -52.52 37.88
N LYS A 1031 38.10 -52.60 36.65
CA LYS A 1031 37.71 -53.84 35.97
C LYS A 1031 38.70 -54.16 34.87
N THR A 1032 38.91 -55.45 34.60
CA THR A 1032 39.52 -55.94 33.37
C THR A 1032 38.40 -56.47 32.49
N TRP A 1033 38.22 -55.85 31.32
CA TRP A 1033 37.14 -56.16 30.39
C TRP A 1033 37.48 -57.40 29.57
N LEU A 1034 36.54 -58.34 29.44
CA LEU A 1034 36.81 -59.66 28.83
C LEU A 1034 36.05 -59.89 27.52
N SER A 1035 34.73 -59.72 27.53
CA SER A 1035 33.89 -59.98 26.36
C SER A 1035 32.58 -59.20 26.43
N LEU A 1036 31.88 -59.14 25.30
CA LEU A 1036 30.55 -58.58 25.20
C LEU A 1036 29.60 -59.56 24.50
N THR A 1037 28.31 -59.44 24.82
CA THR A 1037 27.21 -60.17 24.21
C THR A 1037 26.12 -59.20 23.79
N GLU A 1038 25.63 -59.33 22.57
CA GLU A 1038 24.54 -58.53 22.00
C GLU A 1038 23.29 -59.38 21.77
N VAL A 1039 22.16 -58.88 22.27
CA VAL A 1039 20.82 -59.37 21.92
C VAL A 1039 20.25 -58.44 20.85
N ALA A 1040 20.56 -58.74 19.59
CA ALA A 1040 20.22 -57.92 18.44
C ALA A 1040 19.54 -58.74 17.32
N SER A 1041 18.83 -58.07 16.41
CA SER A 1041 18.28 -58.70 15.21
C SER A 1041 19.35 -59.05 14.17
N ASP A 1042 20.40 -58.24 14.15
CA ASP A 1042 21.56 -58.34 13.27
C ASP A 1042 22.77 -57.77 14.02
N LEU A 1043 23.98 -58.13 13.60
CA LEU A 1043 25.21 -57.76 14.29
C LEU A 1043 25.47 -56.24 14.21
N PHE A 1044 25.84 -55.63 15.34
CA PHE A 1044 26.41 -54.30 15.42
C PHE A 1044 27.93 -54.44 15.64
N GLU A 1045 28.74 -53.87 14.76
CA GLU A 1045 30.19 -53.81 14.99
C GLU A 1045 30.52 -52.75 16.05
N CYS A 1046 31.68 -52.87 16.68
CA CYS A 1046 32.12 -51.93 17.71
C CYS A 1046 33.39 -51.18 17.25
N PRO A 1047 33.26 -50.17 16.37
CA PRO A 1047 34.41 -49.48 15.78
C PRO A 1047 35.20 -48.62 16.79
N GLN A 1048 34.60 -48.30 17.93
CA GLN A 1048 35.25 -47.51 18.96
C GLN A 1048 34.93 -48.06 20.34
N ILE A 1049 35.96 -48.55 21.01
CA ILE A 1049 35.95 -48.99 22.40
C ILE A 1049 37.03 -48.22 23.14
N GLU A 1050 36.66 -47.56 24.24
CA GLU A 1050 37.58 -46.74 25.01
C GLU A 1050 37.40 -47.00 26.51
N THR A 1051 38.49 -47.02 27.26
CA THR A 1051 38.44 -47.11 28.73
C THR A 1051 39.14 -45.91 29.38
N GLN A 1052 38.81 -45.66 30.64
CA GLN A 1052 39.44 -44.62 31.45
C GLN A 1052 40.96 -44.80 31.63
N THR A 1053 41.49 -46.03 31.59
CA THR A 1053 42.92 -46.25 31.85
C THR A 1053 43.73 -45.76 30.67
N THR A 1054 44.86 -45.09 30.94
CA THR A 1054 45.77 -44.64 29.90
C THR A 1054 46.92 -45.61 29.66
N SER A 1055 47.22 -45.87 28.40
CA SER A 1055 48.50 -46.41 27.91
C SER A 1055 49.60 -45.37 28.13
N TYR A 1056 50.67 -45.77 28.82
CA TYR A 1056 51.84 -44.91 29.13
C TYR A 1056 51.54 -43.58 29.82
N GLY A 1057 50.38 -43.43 30.47
CA GLY A 1057 50.01 -42.24 31.25
C GLY A 1057 49.48 -41.05 30.44
N THR A 1058 49.34 -41.16 29.11
CA THR A 1058 48.95 -40.03 28.25
C THR A 1058 47.75 -40.27 27.35
N THR A 1059 47.55 -41.50 26.87
CA THR A 1059 46.52 -41.82 25.87
C THR A 1059 45.61 -42.89 26.43
N ASN A 1060 44.29 -42.73 26.35
CA ASN A 1060 43.35 -43.75 26.82
C ASN A 1060 43.53 -45.07 26.06
N GLN A 1061 43.30 -46.20 26.73
CA GLN A 1061 43.32 -47.49 26.09
C GLN A 1061 42.13 -47.60 25.13
N GLN A 1062 42.40 -48.03 23.91
CA GLN A 1062 41.41 -48.11 22.83
C GLN A 1062 41.43 -49.49 22.17
N SER A 1063 40.27 -49.91 21.66
CA SER A 1063 40.11 -51.15 20.89
C SER A 1063 38.99 -50.97 19.87
N GLU A 1064 38.85 -51.93 18.97
CA GLU A 1064 37.70 -52.10 18.08
C GLU A 1064 37.29 -53.58 18.06
N LEU A 1065 36.08 -53.87 17.58
CA LEU A 1065 35.64 -55.21 17.19
C LEU A 1065 34.93 -55.10 15.85
N ILE A 1066 35.45 -55.82 14.86
CA ILE A 1066 34.87 -55.89 13.52
C ILE A 1066 33.93 -57.09 13.42
N THR A 1067 33.19 -57.16 12.31
CA THR A 1067 32.17 -58.22 12.10
C THR A 1067 32.73 -59.63 12.26
N GLU A 1068 33.97 -59.87 11.84
CA GLU A 1068 34.64 -61.18 11.91
C GLU A 1068 35.00 -61.64 13.33
N ASP A 1069 35.06 -60.73 14.31
CA ASP A 1069 35.41 -61.06 15.70
C ASP A 1069 34.23 -61.68 16.48
N PHE A 1070 33.02 -61.61 15.92
CA PHE A 1070 31.80 -62.07 16.57
C PHE A 1070 31.44 -63.50 16.18
N GLU A 1071 31.17 -64.32 17.20
CA GLU A 1071 30.61 -65.65 17.05
C GLU A 1071 29.15 -65.67 17.51
N ARG A 1072 28.31 -66.45 16.82
CA ARG A 1072 26.91 -66.61 17.19
C ARG A 1072 26.74 -67.79 18.16
N LEU A 1073 26.47 -67.49 19.43
CA LEU A 1073 26.29 -68.48 20.50
C LEU A 1073 24.85 -68.39 21.04
N GLU A 1074 24.12 -69.50 21.04
CA GLU A 1074 22.73 -69.57 21.54
C GLU A 1074 21.79 -68.47 20.98
N ASN A 1075 21.96 -68.14 19.69
CA ASN A 1075 21.26 -67.07 18.97
C ASN A 1075 21.64 -65.63 19.35
N GLN A 1076 22.66 -65.42 20.18
CA GLN A 1076 23.21 -64.11 20.53
C GLN A 1076 24.58 -63.91 19.86
N PHE A 1077 24.98 -62.66 19.63
CA PHE A 1077 26.31 -62.36 19.11
C PHE A 1077 27.28 -62.16 20.27
N HIS A 1078 28.43 -62.81 20.23
CA HIS A 1078 29.43 -62.76 21.30
C HIS A 1078 30.82 -62.52 20.73
N ALA A 1079 31.54 -61.55 21.30
CA ALA A 1079 32.93 -61.26 20.93
C ALA A 1079 33.78 -61.05 22.19
N ALA A 1080 35.01 -61.57 22.18
CA ALA A 1080 36.00 -61.24 23.21
C ALA A 1080 36.63 -59.89 22.88
N PHE A 1081 36.86 -59.05 23.89
CA PHE A 1081 37.57 -57.79 23.65
C PHE A 1081 39.00 -58.05 23.19
N LEU A 1082 39.41 -57.32 22.16
CA LEU A 1082 40.79 -57.28 21.71
C LEU A 1082 41.64 -56.42 22.66
N ARG A 1083 42.94 -56.32 22.38
CA ARG A 1083 43.92 -55.62 23.23
C ARG A 1083 43.95 -54.13 22.93
N ASP A 1084 44.59 -53.39 23.83
CA ASP A 1084 44.81 -51.96 23.66
C ASP A 1084 45.68 -51.66 22.44
N ILE A 1085 45.09 -51.00 21.43
CA ILE A 1085 45.76 -50.59 20.20
C ILE A 1085 46.96 -49.66 20.45
N ASN A 1086 46.93 -48.89 21.53
CA ASN A 1086 47.96 -47.92 21.89
C ASN A 1086 49.14 -48.54 22.66
N SER A 1087 49.05 -49.82 23.04
CA SER A 1087 50.11 -50.54 23.76
C SER A 1087 51.14 -51.21 22.83
N LEU A 1088 52.31 -51.55 23.37
CA LEU A 1088 53.37 -52.26 22.63
C LEU A 1088 52.88 -53.68 22.34
N GLY A 1089 52.48 -53.95 21.10
CA GLY A 1089 51.81 -55.20 20.69
C GLY A 1089 50.51 -54.99 19.92
N GLY A 1090 49.98 -53.75 19.93
CA GLY A 1090 48.79 -53.36 19.19
C GLY A 1090 47.55 -54.16 19.60
N ILE A 1091 46.56 -54.22 18.70
CA ILE A 1091 45.25 -54.81 18.99
C ILE A 1091 45.26 -56.33 19.28
N ILE A 1092 46.33 -57.03 18.88
CA ILE A 1092 46.43 -58.49 19.01
C ILE A 1092 47.20 -58.89 20.28
N ASP A 1093 48.42 -58.38 20.45
CA ASP A 1093 49.36 -58.79 21.51
C ASP A 1093 49.57 -57.71 22.59
N GLY A 1094 48.78 -56.65 22.56
CA GLY A 1094 48.85 -55.55 23.50
C GLY A 1094 48.34 -55.85 24.91
N ASP A 1095 48.27 -54.79 25.72
CA ASP A 1095 47.74 -54.82 27.08
C ASP A 1095 46.23 -55.09 27.12
N SER A 1096 45.76 -55.73 28.18
CA SER A 1096 44.31 -55.92 28.40
C SER A 1096 43.63 -54.58 28.72
N LEU A 1097 42.42 -54.39 28.19
CA LEU A 1097 41.57 -53.23 28.50
C LEU A 1097 41.17 -53.23 29.98
N LYS A 1098 41.48 -52.13 30.68
CA LYS A 1098 41.19 -51.95 32.11
C LYS A 1098 40.58 -50.59 32.37
N GLY A 1099 39.74 -50.47 33.39
CA GLY A 1099 39.20 -49.16 33.79
C GLY A 1099 38.06 -49.28 34.78
N GLU A 1100 37.67 -48.17 35.39
CA GLU A 1100 36.42 -48.11 36.17
C GLU A 1100 35.21 -48.22 35.25
N TYR A 1101 35.32 -47.64 34.05
CA TYR A 1101 34.33 -47.74 32.99
C TYR A 1101 34.94 -48.09 31.63
N ILE A 1102 34.07 -48.56 30.74
CA ILE A 1102 34.33 -48.74 29.31
C ILE A 1102 33.19 -48.09 28.52
N THR A 1103 33.54 -47.39 27.45
CA THR A 1103 32.63 -46.76 26.51
C THR A 1103 32.71 -47.51 25.19
N ILE A 1104 31.58 -47.95 24.67
CA ILE A 1104 31.50 -48.77 23.47
C ILE A 1104 30.47 -48.15 22.53
N THR A 1105 30.87 -47.89 21.29
CA THR A 1105 29.98 -47.49 20.21
C THR A 1105 29.57 -48.74 19.43
N PHE A 1106 28.28 -49.03 19.40
CA PHE A 1106 27.68 -50.11 18.61
C PHE A 1106 27.16 -49.50 17.30
N GLN A 1107 27.62 -50.00 16.16
CA GLN A 1107 27.31 -49.44 14.84
C GLN A 1107 26.79 -50.52 13.89
N LYS A 1108 25.77 -50.18 13.11
CA LYS A 1108 25.39 -50.91 11.91
C LYS A 1108 25.75 -50.08 10.69
N THR A 1109 26.73 -50.56 9.93
CA THR A 1109 27.15 -49.95 8.67
C THR A 1109 26.13 -50.25 7.57
N ASN A 1110 25.80 -49.24 6.75
CA ASN A 1110 24.79 -49.29 5.69
C ASN A 1110 23.45 -49.92 6.15
N ALA A 1111 22.85 -49.37 7.21
CA ALA A 1111 21.67 -49.92 7.89
C ALA A 1111 20.36 -49.82 7.06
N ASN A 1112 20.32 -50.49 5.90
CA ASN A 1112 19.26 -50.40 4.87
C ASN A 1112 17.99 -51.19 5.19
N THR A 1113 18.04 -52.13 6.13
CA THR A 1113 16.91 -52.91 6.64
C THR A 1113 16.65 -52.57 8.11
N LEU A 1114 15.46 -52.92 8.62
CA LEU A 1114 15.16 -52.74 10.05
C LEU A 1114 16.11 -53.59 10.90
N VAL A 1115 16.92 -52.92 11.72
CA VAL A 1115 17.78 -53.55 12.72
C VAL A 1115 17.48 -53.00 14.11
N TYR A 1116 17.56 -53.86 15.12
CA TYR A 1116 17.35 -53.47 16.51
C TYR A 1116 18.31 -54.16 17.48
N LEU A 1117 18.57 -53.47 18.58
CA LEU A 1117 19.42 -53.88 19.70
C LEU A 1117 18.56 -53.80 20.98
N SER A 1118 18.43 -54.92 21.68
CA SER A 1118 17.49 -55.06 22.81
C SER A 1118 18.19 -55.05 24.17
N GLU A 1119 19.33 -55.73 24.27
CA GLU A 1119 20.13 -55.79 25.49
C GLU A 1119 21.60 -56.02 25.14
N ILE A 1120 22.49 -55.43 25.94
CA ILE A 1120 23.93 -55.67 25.84
C ILE A 1120 24.47 -56.07 27.20
N SER A 1121 25.30 -57.10 27.21
CA SER A 1121 25.93 -57.64 28.40
C SER A 1121 27.44 -57.60 28.26
N VAL A 1122 28.13 -56.93 29.18
CA VAL A 1122 29.60 -56.84 29.20
C VAL A 1122 30.15 -57.64 30.38
N LYS A 1123 31.07 -58.56 30.08
CA LYS A 1123 31.70 -59.45 31.07
C LYS A 1123 33.05 -58.89 31.51
N PHE A 1124 33.29 -58.90 32.80
CA PHE A 1124 34.54 -58.39 33.39
C PHE A 1124 35.03 -59.27 34.55
N VAL A 1125 36.28 -59.04 34.95
CA VAL A 1125 36.84 -59.50 36.23
C VAL A 1125 37.48 -58.34 36.95
N ASP A 1126 37.47 -58.39 38.29
CA ASP A 1126 38.07 -57.33 39.09
C ASP A 1126 39.57 -57.30 38.85
N SER A 1127 40.13 -56.09 38.75
CA SER A 1127 41.58 -55.94 38.65
C SER A 1127 42.23 -56.54 39.91
N PRO A 1128 43.31 -57.31 39.77
CA PRO A 1128 44.00 -57.91 40.92
C PRO A 1128 44.59 -56.87 41.88
N LEU A 1129 44.58 -55.58 41.52
CA LEU A 1129 45.01 -54.45 42.34
C LEU A 1129 43.86 -53.79 43.13
N THR A 1130 42.60 -54.17 42.90
CA THR A 1130 41.42 -53.54 43.53
C THR A 1130 41.24 -53.95 44.99
N ASN A 1131 41.85 -55.07 45.42
CA ASN A 1131 41.84 -55.58 46.80
C ASN A 1131 43.08 -55.16 47.62
N ARG A 1132 43.66 -53.98 47.38
CA ARG A 1132 44.78 -53.43 48.17
C ARG A 1132 44.50 -52.03 48.69
#